data_AF-A0A7Y7CIN3-F1
#
_entry.id   AF-A0A7Y7CIN3-F1
#
_cell.length_a   1.000
_cell.length_b   1.000
_cell.length_c   1.000
_cell.angle_alpha   90.00
_cell.angle_beta   90.00
_cell.angle_gamma   90.00
#
_symmetry.space_group_name_H-M   'P 1'
#
loop_
_entity.id
_entity.type
_entity.pdbx_description
1 polymer ?
#
loop_
_entity_poly.entity_id
_entity_poly.type
_entity_poly.pdbx_seq_one_letter_code
_entity_poly.pdbx_strand_id
1 'polypeptide(L)'
;MASCSKEQNEDVNDEETVEIPIVVYLVDGEMALSQSYSTHLEKVFDYTKIPYANISISDFNSDDYISDETRVIYINNTEPLSQSAKQSLLEFVSMGGTLVFPSLNEDQKAGFLSGIKPTAEFSYDLQAKGIHFERNVLPGLEAKEIYPLKTNIGLKKDAFIESINVLATSITDREMPVIFEHSIGNGKVIHFNTFIEFEKVDRGLLFAPALKGLQGVPFPVANVSTIMIDDFPNPVYDIDAEPIKSEFGLSQAQFVMERWWPDMLKVADKFDLTYTAFPCFNYNTIRQPPFIFTEWDKHKSVINNESVISSEWLVEQVMENEFELGFHGYNHEPLIDTIWNSNTEYIEGALRSARKIWWISRFGPMPKSYVPPSNEIDSVGLKHLANAMPEMEFMSSLYDGELMEGANREFDVDPFEPRFFDFPRISSGYTYNDFKLYNLESLYLFTGIWSHFIHPDDIYQIPDADITTAGDFALRNANRLGWHQSTNGRKGMLEEWNDYLQHMIDLHQSIRFMKVYDGASITRNWRESDYEYVANGDAFDVRKRSTNSWVDENYFWNMFVEKSNEPTLLNELNRMKATYTRTSFFGGTLLTINTSEPELKFSDDVELKGGSSYDLIEIYTKVKNAYDQYAIDRDRSLENVQSSSDAIIVAAPQAVITDSVAWYVANENLKAATDMLKARLETQFELDTVSFDKYALYLAFQERPNEVWDFFEYIYWEVSEDLSLDYVRYYLTKESYPSVELNELWLRRQIEANPGNITLVKEYLRYFYSQEYLSYLDGILFDLMENNDSEESYALYIKYLIDFHPESVIEEL
;
A
#
# COMPACT_ATOMS: atom_id res chain seq x y z
N MET A 1 7.14 53.11 49.03
CA MET A 1 5.93 52.36 49.43
C MET A 1 5.45 51.60 48.21
N ALA A 2 5.01 50.34 48.40
CA ALA A 2 4.79 49.27 47.41
C ALA A 2 6.10 48.76 46.78
N SER A 3 6.80 47.74 47.29
CA SER A 3 6.44 46.32 47.56
C SER A 3 6.11 45.54 46.28
N CYS A 4 7.16 45.02 45.64
CA CYS A 4 7.08 43.96 44.63
C CYS A 4 6.87 42.61 45.33
N SER A 5 5.71 41.99 45.15
CA SER A 5 5.50 40.57 45.39
C SER A 5 5.93 39.80 44.13
N LYS A 6 6.94 38.94 44.28
CA LYS A 6 7.18 37.83 43.37
C LYS A 6 6.06 36.82 43.61
N GLU A 7 5.14 36.68 42.66
CA GLU A 7 4.29 35.50 42.60
C GLU A 7 5.15 34.35 42.08
N GLN A 8 5.22 33.32 42.91
CA GLN A 8 5.75 32.01 42.58
C GLN A 8 4.81 31.43 41.52
N ASN A 9 5.33 31.19 40.31
CA ASN A 9 4.75 30.15 39.47
C ASN A 9 4.94 28.85 40.25
N GLU A 10 3.83 28.33 40.78
CA GLU A 10 3.75 26.93 41.13
C GLU A 10 3.94 26.15 39.84
N ASP A 11 5.09 25.48 39.72
CA ASP A 11 5.27 24.36 38.81
C ASP A 11 4.13 23.38 39.09
N VAL A 12 3.15 23.34 38.19
CA VAL A 12 2.26 22.20 38.07
C VAL A 12 3.15 21.08 37.55
N ASN A 13 3.60 20.22 38.45
CA ASN A 13 4.03 18.87 38.11
C ASN A 13 2.87 18.24 37.34
N ASP A 14 2.95 18.20 36.01
CA ASP A 14 2.35 17.13 35.23
C ASP A 14 3.08 15.85 35.67
N GLU A 15 2.61 15.24 36.76
CA GLU A 15 2.82 13.81 36.93
C GLU A 15 2.15 13.15 35.73
N GLU A 16 2.96 12.69 34.77
CA GLU A 16 2.54 11.72 33.75
C GLU A 16 1.81 10.59 34.47
N THR A 17 0.48 10.66 34.47
CA THR A 17 -0.37 9.54 34.85
C THR A 17 -0.05 8.44 33.86
N VAL A 18 0.70 7.43 34.27
CA VAL A 18 0.99 6.24 33.47
C VAL A 18 -0.35 5.60 33.14
N GLU A 19 -0.82 5.78 31.90
CA GLU A 19 -2.06 5.21 31.43
C GLU A 19 -1.88 3.69 31.32
N ILE A 20 -2.76 2.94 32.00
CA ILE A 20 -2.66 1.48 32.05
C ILE A 20 -3.02 0.93 30.67
N PRO A 21 -2.19 0.07 30.06
CA PRO A 21 -2.45 -0.41 28.71
C PRO A 21 -3.67 -1.33 28.66
N ILE A 22 -4.66 -0.96 27.84
CA ILE A 22 -5.81 -1.80 27.51
C ILE A 22 -5.38 -2.91 26.53
N VAL A 23 -4.41 -2.63 25.67
CA VAL A 23 -3.81 -3.60 24.74
C VAL A 23 -2.31 -3.72 24.97
N VAL A 24 -1.81 -4.95 24.98
CA VAL A 24 -0.38 -5.24 25.11
C VAL A 24 0.09 -6.10 23.95
N TYR A 25 1.28 -5.82 23.41
CA TYR A 25 2.00 -6.72 22.51
C TYR A 25 3.26 -7.23 23.22
N LEU A 26 3.37 -8.56 23.37
CA LEU A 26 4.58 -9.23 23.81
C LEU A 26 5.56 -9.41 22.64
N VAL A 27 6.56 -8.54 22.56
CA VAL A 27 7.49 -8.44 21.43
C VAL A 27 8.66 -9.40 21.61
N ASP A 28 8.83 -10.30 20.63
CA ASP A 28 10.00 -11.16 20.54
C ASP A 28 11.10 -10.48 19.71
N GLY A 29 12.14 -10.01 20.40
CA GLY A 29 13.29 -9.35 19.77
C GLY A 29 14.12 -10.25 18.84
N GLU A 30 13.97 -11.57 18.94
CA GLU A 30 14.65 -12.54 18.07
C GLU A 30 13.81 -12.89 16.83
N MET A 31 12.54 -12.43 16.76
CA MET A 31 11.63 -12.69 15.64
C MET A 31 11.35 -11.41 14.85
N ALA A 32 11.88 -11.31 13.63
CA ALA A 32 11.71 -10.13 12.77
C ALA A 32 10.22 -9.79 12.52
N LEU A 33 9.39 -10.81 12.31
CA LEU A 33 7.95 -10.64 12.13
C LEU A 33 7.27 -10.01 13.35
N SER A 34 7.71 -10.38 14.56
CA SER A 34 7.19 -9.81 15.81
C SER A 34 7.50 -8.33 15.92
N GLN A 35 8.73 -7.94 15.61
CA GLN A 35 9.17 -6.54 15.58
C GLN A 35 8.40 -5.72 14.53
N SER A 36 8.26 -6.25 13.31
CA SER A 36 7.49 -5.61 12.24
C SER A 36 6.04 -5.35 12.65
N TYR A 37 5.35 -6.39 13.12
CA TYR A 37 3.95 -6.29 13.52
C TYR A 37 3.73 -5.40 14.74
N SER A 38 4.69 -5.34 15.67
CA SER A 38 4.63 -4.41 16.80
C SER A 38 4.61 -2.95 16.33
N THR A 39 5.38 -2.63 15.28
CA THR A 39 5.41 -1.28 14.68
C THR A 39 4.09 -0.96 13.95
N HIS A 40 3.53 -1.94 13.24
CA HIS A 40 2.24 -1.78 12.58
C HIS A 40 1.09 -1.56 13.57
N LEU A 41 1.02 -2.35 14.64
CA LEU A 41 -0.01 -2.22 15.67
C LEU A 41 0.18 -0.96 16.51
N GLU A 42 1.42 -0.60 16.86
CA GLU A 42 1.70 0.68 17.54
C GLU A 42 1.12 1.85 16.75
N LYS A 43 1.29 1.86 15.41
CA LYS A 43 0.73 2.92 14.57
C LYS A 43 -0.80 2.92 14.53
N VAL A 44 -1.44 1.74 14.52
CA VAL A 44 -2.90 1.62 14.60
C VAL A 44 -3.42 2.14 15.94
N PHE A 45 -2.77 1.77 17.05
CA PHE A 45 -3.19 2.20 18.38
C PHE A 45 -2.91 3.68 18.63
N ASP A 46 -1.85 4.25 18.02
CA ASP A 46 -1.63 5.69 17.95
C ASP A 46 -2.75 6.44 17.21
N TYR A 47 -3.28 5.88 16.12
CA TYR A 47 -4.45 6.47 15.43
C TYR A 47 -5.73 6.34 16.24
N THR A 48 -6.01 5.14 16.78
CA THR A 48 -7.25 4.89 17.54
C THR A 48 -7.23 5.46 18.96
N LYS A 49 -6.08 5.91 19.45
CA LYS A 49 -5.90 6.49 20.80
C LYS A 49 -6.17 5.52 21.94
N ILE A 50 -6.35 4.23 21.64
CA ILE A 50 -6.55 3.20 22.66
C ILE A 50 -5.20 2.95 23.37
N PRO A 51 -5.14 2.97 24.71
CA PRO A 51 -3.91 2.74 25.46
C PRO A 51 -3.25 1.41 25.09
N TYR A 52 -2.01 1.49 24.60
CA TYR A 52 -1.24 0.39 24.05
C TYR A 52 0.19 0.37 24.60
N ALA A 53 0.74 -0.83 24.83
CA ALA A 53 2.14 -1.00 25.22
C ALA A 53 2.80 -2.19 24.53
N ASN A 54 4.07 -2.00 24.14
CA ASN A 54 4.98 -3.07 23.80
C ASN A 54 5.74 -3.52 25.06
N ILE A 55 5.74 -4.82 25.36
CA ILE A 55 6.52 -5.42 26.44
C ILE A 55 7.43 -6.48 25.83
N SER A 56 8.73 -6.46 26.13
CA SER A 56 9.62 -7.51 25.62
C SER A 56 9.31 -8.86 26.26
N ILE A 57 9.52 -9.96 25.55
CA ILE A 57 9.36 -11.30 26.12
C ILE A 57 10.24 -11.49 27.37
N SER A 58 11.45 -10.92 27.40
CA SER A 58 12.33 -10.99 28.58
C SER A 58 11.75 -10.28 29.80
N ASP A 59 11.11 -9.13 29.60
CA ASP A 59 10.49 -8.37 30.69
C ASP A 59 9.25 -9.09 31.20
N PHE A 60 8.39 -9.57 30.30
CA PHE A 60 7.20 -10.33 30.67
C PHE A 60 7.54 -11.67 31.35
N ASN A 61 8.65 -12.31 30.97
CA ASN A 61 9.14 -13.51 31.68
C ASN A 61 9.65 -13.21 33.09
N SER A 62 10.05 -11.97 33.35
CA SER A 62 10.55 -11.52 34.65
C SER A 62 9.43 -11.03 35.56
N ASP A 63 8.40 -10.41 34.98
CA ASP A 63 7.18 -9.95 35.62
C ASP A 63 5.98 -10.22 34.70
N ASP A 64 5.29 -11.33 34.96
CA ASP A 64 4.16 -11.83 34.16
C ASP A 64 2.80 -11.26 34.63
N TYR A 65 2.84 -10.11 35.31
CA TYR A 65 1.64 -9.38 35.73
C TYR A 65 0.87 -8.85 34.52
N ILE A 66 -0.44 -9.08 34.54
CA ILE A 66 -1.40 -8.54 33.57
C ILE A 66 -2.41 -7.72 34.36
N SER A 67 -2.64 -6.48 33.94
CA SER A 67 -3.60 -5.58 34.60
C SER A 67 -5.04 -6.05 34.39
N ASP A 68 -5.92 -5.79 35.36
CA ASP A 68 -7.37 -6.05 35.27
C ASP A 68 -8.05 -5.22 34.15
N GLU A 69 -7.41 -4.13 33.72
CA GLU A 69 -7.88 -3.28 32.61
C GLU A 69 -7.43 -3.79 31.23
N THR A 70 -6.39 -4.63 31.17
CA THR A 70 -5.92 -5.20 29.91
C THR A 70 -7.01 -6.12 29.35
N ARG A 71 -7.36 -5.90 28.07
CA ARG A 71 -8.40 -6.65 27.34
C ARG A 71 -7.83 -7.52 26.24
N VAL A 72 -6.69 -7.13 25.66
CA VAL A 72 -6.08 -7.83 24.52
C VAL A 72 -4.57 -8.00 24.74
N ILE A 73 -4.07 -9.19 24.44
CA ILE A 73 -2.63 -9.47 24.36
C ILE A 73 -2.30 -10.04 22.98
N TYR A 74 -1.30 -9.47 22.31
CA TYR A 74 -0.70 -10.01 21.09
C TYR A 74 0.60 -10.74 21.40
N ILE A 75 0.83 -11.88 20.73
CA ILE A 75 2.11 -12.60 20.75
C ILE A 75 2.23 -13.52 19.53
N ASN A 76 3.39 -13.61 18.89
CA ASN A 76 3.57 -14.48 17.71
C ASN A 76 3.75 -15.95 18.09
N ASN A 77 4.50 -16.22 19.17
CA ASN A 77 4.87 -17.58 19.58
C ASN A 77 5.02 -17.64 21.10
N THR A 78 4.53 -18.70 21.73
CA THR A 78 4.68 -18.90 23.18
C THR A 78 5.93 -19.65 23.57
N GLU A 79 6.67 -20.26 22.64
CA GLU A 79 7.86 -21.06 22.96
C GLU A 79 8.88 -20.34 23.86
N PRO A 80 9.22 -19.05 23.62
CA PRO A 80 10.19 -18.32 24.44
C PRO A 80 9.69 -17.91 25.83
N LEU A 81 8.40 -18.12 26.13
CA LEU A 81 7.84 -17.78 27.44
C LEU A 81 8.24 -18.79 28.52
N SER A 82 8.42 -18.27 29.74
CA SER A 82 8.55 -19.07 30.95
C SER A 82 7.24 -19.80 31.26
N GLN A 83 7.32 -20.83 32.12
CA GLN A 83 6.12 -21.57 32.50
C GLN A 83 5.11 -20.71 33.28
N SER A 84 5.58 -19.74 34.08
CA SER A 84 4.70 -18.84 34.81
C SER A 84 4.01 -17.87 33.86
N ALA A 85 4.73 -17.30 32.90
CA ALA A 85 4.17 -16.42 31.88
C ALA A 85 3.10 -17.12 31.04
N LYS A 86 3.33 -18.39 30.63
CA LYS A 86 2.31 -19.21 29.97
C LYS A 86 1.06 -19.42 30.84
N GLN A 87 1.25 -19.57 32.15
CA GLN A 87 0.15 -19.71 33.10
C GLN A 87 -0.64 -18.40 33.28
N SER A 88 0.03 -17.24 33.32
CA SER A 88 -0.62 -15.93 33.36
C SER A 88 -1.45 -15.68 32.10
N LEU A 89 -0.94 -16.02 30.90
CA LEU A 89 -1.72 -15.95 29.67
C LEU A 89 -2.95 -16.87 29.70
N LEU A 90 -2.81 -18.10 30.22
CA LEU A 90 -3.94 -19.02 30.36
C LEU A 90 -5.00 -18.45 31.32
N GLU A 91 -4.58 -17.84 32.43
CA GLU A 91 -5.46 -17.20 33.40
C GLU A 91 -6.21 -16.01 32.77
N PHE A 92 -5.47 -15.10 32.14
CA PHE A 92 -6.01 -13.96 31.41
C PHE A 92 -7.10 -14.36 30.41
N VAL A 93 -6.81 -15.33 29.53
CA VAL A 93 -7.80 -15.81 28.55
C VAL A 93 -8.98 -16.48 29.27
N SER A 94 -8.74 -17.29 30.30
CA SER A 94 -9.83 -17.99 31.00
C SER A 94 -10.85 -17.04 31.63
N MET A 95 -10.41 -15.87 32.08
CA MET A 95 -11.23 -14.88 32.77
C MET A 95 -12.02 -13.96 31.83
N GLY A 96 -11.66 -13.89 30.55
CA GLY A 96 -12.35 -13.05 29.55
C GLY A 96 -11.43 -12.35 28.57
N GLY A 97 -10.11 -12.39 28.79
CA GLY A 97 -9.13 -11.76 27.91
C GLY A 97 -9.11 -12.35 26.50
N THR A 98 -8.70 -11.52 25.54
CA THR A 98 -8.48 -11.95 24.14
C THR A 98 -6.99 -12.06 23.86
N LEU A 99 -6.54 -13.26 23.51
CA LEU A 99 -5.17 -13.50 23.05
C LEU A 99 -5.16 -13.57 21.52
N VAL A 100 -4.24 -12.87 20.88
CA VAL A 100 -4.11 -12.85 19.42
C VAL A 100 -2.74 -13.38 19.01
N PHE A 101 -2.74 -14.40 18.17
CA PHE A 101 -1.57 -14.87 17.43
C PHE A 101 -1.64 -14.31 16.01
N PRO A 102 -0.94 -13.21 15.69
CA PRO A 102 -0.99 -12.58 14.35
C PRO A 102 -0.19 -13.36 13.29
N SER A 103 0.45 -14.46 13.69
CA SER A 103 1.15 -15.42 12.84
C SER A 103 1.01 -16.83 13.41
N LEU A 104 1.54 -17.83 12.71
CA LEU A 104 1.54 -19.20 13.19
C LEU A 104 2.27 -19.34 14.54
N ASN A 105 1.59 -19.88 15.56
CA ASN A 105 2.24 -20.34 16.79
C ASN A 105 2.81 -21.75 16.60
N GLU A 106 4.13 -21.88 16.68
CA GLU A 106 4.84 -23.15 16.48
C GLU A 106 5.12 -23.92 17.79
N ASP A 107 4.74 -23.38 18.95
CA ASP A 107 4.94 -24.03 20.24
C ASP A 107 4.14 -25.33 20.35
N GLN A 108 4.82 -26.44 20.07
CA GLN A 108 4.26 -27.79 20.12
C GLN A 108 3.77 -28.24 21.50
N LYS A 109 4.13 -27.51 22.56
CA LYS A 109 3.75 -27.82 23.94
C LYS A 109 2.68 -26.87 24.48
N ALA A 110 2.41 -25.76 23.79
CA ALA A 110 1.36 -24.80 24.15
C ALA A 110 0.17 -24.79 23.19
N GLY A 111 0.02 -25.82 22.36
CA GLY A 111 -1.05 -25.93 21.37
C GLY A 111 -2.49 -25.87 21.92
N PHE A 112 -2.69 -26.01 23.24
CA PHE A 112 -3.99 -25.83 23.89
C PHE A 112 -4.59 -24.45 23.58
N LEU A 113 -3.81 -23.37 23.69
CA LEU A 113 -4.29 -22.02 23.41
C LEU A 113 -4.70 -21.88 21.94
N SER A 114 -3.88 -22.40 21.03
CA SER A 114 -4.12 -22.39 19.58
C SER A 114 -5.18 -23.40 19.11
N GLY A 115 -5.87 -24.13 20.00
CA GLY A 115 -6.89 -25.12 19.63
C GLY A 115 -6.33 -26.34 18.88
N ILE A 116 -5.03 -26.61 19.01
CA ILE A 116 -4.34 -27.75 18.38
C ILE A 116 -4.59 -28.99 19.22
N LYS A 117 -4.99 -30.11 18.62
CA LYS A 117 -5.19 -31.40 19.30
C LYS A 117 -3.89 -31.89 19.96
N PRO A 118 -3.95 -32.56 21.13
CA PRO A 118 -2.75 -33.09 21.77
C PRO A 118 -2.04 -34.14 20.88
N THR A 119 -2.79 -34.84 20.04
CA THR A 119 -2.29 -35.85 19.08
C THR A 119 -1.90 -35.28 17.72
N ALA A 120 -1.94 -33.95 17.53
CA ALA A 120 -1.66 -33.35 16.23
C ALA A 120 -0.21 -33.60 15.80
N GLU A 121 -0.03 -34.04 14.56
CA GLU A 121 1.24 -33.96 13.86
C GLU A 121 1.39 -32.54 13.31
N PHE A 122 2.49 -31.86 13.65
CA PHE A 122 2.79 -30.51 13.18
C PHE A 122 3.25 -30.56 11.71
N SER A 123 2.31 -30.94 10.85
CA SER A 123 2.49 -31.02 9.41
C SER A 123 1.94 -29.77 8.76
N TYR A 124 2.75 -29.19 7.89
CA TYR A 124 2.44 -27.94 7.21
C TYR A 124 1.83 -28.22 5.84
N ASP A 125 0.89 -27.38 5.45
CA ASP A 125 0.52 -27.21 4.05
C ASP A 125 1.47 -26.19 3.42
N LEU A 126 2.10 -26.57 2.30
CA LEU A 126 3.05 -25.72 1.57
C LEU A 126 2.50 -25.29 0.20
N GLN A 127 1.24 -25.59 -0.09
CA GLN A 127 0.60 -25.42 -1.40
C GLN A 127 -0.68 -24.58 -1.34
N ALA A 128 -1.33 -24.51 -0.18
CA ALA A 128 -2.47 -23.65 0.07
C ALA A 128 -2.12 -22.18 -0.18
N LYS A 129 -2.97 -21.46 -0.92
CA LYS A 129 -2.71 -20.07 -1.33
C LYS A 129 -3.91 -19.17 -1.09
N GLY A 130 -3.59 -17.92 -0.77
CA GLY A 130 -4.51 -16.81 -0.56
C GLY A 130 -5.52 -17.00 0.56
N ILE A 131 -6.24 -15.95 0.87
CA ILE A 131 -7.16 -15.92 2.01
C ILE A 131 -8.56 -15.69 1.46
N HIS A 132 -9.47 -16.61 1.78
CA HIS A 132 -10.89 -16.44 1.57
C HIS A 132 -11.60 -16.20 2.89
N PHE A 133 -12.35 -15.10 2.97
CA PHE A 133 -13.08 -14.74 4.17
C PHE A 133 -14.45 -15.45 4.23
N GLU A 134 -14.61 -16.36 5.19
CA GLU A 134 -15.90 -17.05 5.44
C GLU A 134 -16.88 -16.14 6.20
N ARG A 135 -16.38 -15.04 6.77
CA ARG A 135 -17.11 -14.06 7.59
C ARG A 135 -16.56 -12.66 7.33
N ASN A 136 -17.32 -11.62 7.69
CA ASN A 136 -16.86 -10.24 7.70
C ASN A 136 -15.83 -10.01 8.82
N VAL A 137 -14.57 -10.45 8.61
CA VAL A 137 -13.43 -10.12 9.50
C VAL A 137 -13.12 -8.62 9.41
N LEU A 138 -13.33 -8.04 8.23
CA LEU A 138 -13.49 -6.61 8.00
C LEU A 138 -14.88 -6.35 7.39
N PRO A 139 -15.42 -5.12 7.47
CA PRO A 139 -16.70 -4.81 6.85
C PRO A 139 -16.71 -5.14 5.35
N GLY A 140 -17.78 -5.77 4.86
CA GLY A 140 -17.97 -6.03 3.43
C GLY A 140 -17.11 -7.14 2.82
N LEU A 141 -16.26 -7.81 3.60
CA LEU A 141 -15.33 -8.83 3.09
C LEU A 141 -15.83 -10.27 3.15
N GLU A 142 -17.04 -10.54 3.65
CA GLU A 142 -17.60 -11.90 3.58
C GLU A 142 -17.66 -12.42 2.14
N ALA A 143 -17.16 -13.64 1.95
CA ALA A 143 -16.97 -14.33 0.68
C ALA A 143 -15.95 -13.70 -0.28
N LYS A 144 -15.14 -12.73 0.18
CA LYS A 144 -14.08 -12.09 -0.62
C LYS A 144 -12.75 -12.81 -0.50
N GLU A 145 -11.90 -12.58 -1.50
CA GLU A 145 -10.61 -13.23 -1.63
C GLU A 145 -9.46 -12.22 -1.75
N ILE A 146 -8.38 -12.47 -1.02
CA ILE A 146 -7.14 -11.68 -1.08
C ILE A 146 -5.91 -12.57 -1.23
N TYR A 147 -4.81 -11.98 -1.70
CA TYR A 147 -3.52 -12.65 -1.87
C TYR A 147 -3.56 -14.00 -2.62
N PRO A 148 -4.28 -14.13 -3.76
CA PRO A 148 -4.46 -15.42 -4.44
C PRO A 148 -3.17 -16.13 -4.86
N LEU A 149 -2.05 -15.41 -4.87
CA LEU A 149 -0.73 -15.93 -5.22
C LEU A 149 0.17 -16.21 -4.00
N LYS A 150 -0.08 -15.62 -2.83
CA LYS A 150 0.73 -15.85 -1.61
C LYS A 150 0.39 -17.21 -0.99
N THR A 151 1.40 -17.93 -0.53
CA THR A 151 1.22 -19.27 0.08
C THR A 151 0.93 -19.13 1.58
N ASN A 152 -0.13 -19.77 2.06
CA ASN A 152 -0.38 -19.94 3.49
C ASN A 152 0.44 -21.12 4.00
N ILE A 153 1.68 -20.88 4.43
CA ILE A 153 2.41 -21.89 5.19
C ILE A 153 1.76 -21.97 6.57
N GLY A 154 1.04 -23.05 6.85
CA GLY A 154 0.29 -23.23 8.09
C GLY A 154 0.00 -24.70 8.39
N LEU A 155 -0.46 -25.00 9.60
CA LEU A 155 -0.85 -26.34 10.01
C LEU A 155 -2.09 -26.80 9.24
N LYS A 156 -2.13 -28.09 8.90
CA LYS A 156 -3.31 -28.70 8.27
C LYS A 156 -4.50 -28.69 9.23
N LYS A 157 -5.71 -28.67 8.65
CA LYS A 157 -6.99 -28.71 9.39
C LYS A 157 -7.04 -29.79 10.47
N ASP A 158 -6.51 -30.98 10.18
CA ASP A 158 -6.54 -32.12 11.10
C ASP A 158 -5.80 -31.87 12.42
N ALA A 159 -4.88 -30.90 12.45
CA ALA A 159 -4.19 -30.48 13.66
C ALA A 159 -5.14 -29.82 14.68
N PHE A 160 -6.24 -29.20 14.25
CA PHE A 160 -7.11 -28.42 15.12
C PHE A 160 -8.32 -29.21 15.61
N ILE A 161 -8.83 -28.86 16.79
CA ILE A 161 -10.08 -29.40 17.35
C ILE A 161 -11.29 -28.97 16.51
N GLU A 162 -12.37 -29.76 16.53
CA GLU A 162 -13.56 -29.48 15.72
C GLU A 162 -14.35 -28.23 16.17
N SER A 163 -14.14 -27.77 17.40
CA SER A 163 -14.86 -26.64 17.99
C SER A 163 -14.25 -25.27 17.68
N ILE A 164 -13.18 -25.19 16.88
CA ILE A 164 -12.70 -23.89 16.41
C ILE A 164 -13.75 -23.23 15.51
N ASN A 165 -13.85 -21.90 15.60
CA ASN A 165 -14.71 -21.11 14.75
C ASN A 165 -13.87 -20.53 13.60
N VAL A 166 -13.99 -21.09 12.40
CA VAL A 166 -13.21 -20.66 11.23
C VAL A 166 -13.77 -19.35 10.67
N LEU A 167 -12.88 -18.36 10.53
CA LEU A 167 -13.20 -17.01 10.06
C LEU A 167 -12.70 -16.78 8.62
N ALA A 168 -11.59 -17.41 8.25
CA ALA A 168 -11.04 -17.41 6.90
C ALA A 168 -10.36 -18.74 6.58
N THR A 169 -10.39 -19.12 5.31
CA THR A 169 -9.80 -20.35 4.74
C THR A 169 -8.80 -20.00 3.65
N SER A 170 -8.04 -21.00 3.17
CA SER A 170 -7.24 -20.84 1.96
C SER A 170 -8.14 -20.78 0.72
N ILE A 171 -7.76 -20.04 -0.32
CA ILE A 171 -8.51 -19.99 -1.59
C ILE A 171 -8.42 -21.34 -2.32
N THR A 172 -7.22 -21.92 -2.37
CA THR A 172 -6.97 -23.16 -3.13
C THR A 172 -7.33 -24.44 -2.36
N ASP A 173 -7.44 -24.35 -1.03
CA ASP A 173 -7.94 -25.41 -0.16
C ASP A 173 -8.92 -24.82 0.87
N ARG A 174 -10.21 -24.87 0.57
CA ARG A 174 -11.27 -24.33 1.43
C ARG A 174 -11.43 -25.09 2.75
N GLU A 175 -10.76 -26.22 2.93
CA GLU A 175 -10.77 -26.93 4.20
C GLU A 175 -9.66 -26.47 5.15
N MET A 176 -8.60 -25.83 4.64
CA MET A 176 -7.51 -25.32 5.46
C MET A 176 -7.92 -24.01 6.16
N PRO A 177 -8.00 -23.97 7.50
CA PRO A 177 -8.28 -22.73 8.22
C PRO A 177 -7.04 -21.83 8.20
N VAL A 178 -7.23 -20.55 7.87
CA VAL A 178 -6.18 -19.52 7.86
C VAL A 178 -6.35 -18.56 9.02
N ILE A 179 -7.59 -18.13 9.32
CA ILE A 179 -7.90 -17.33 10.50
C ILE A 179 -9.04 -18.00 11.24
N PHE A 180 -8.90 -18.22 12.54
CA PHE A 180 -9.95 -18.84 13.34
C PHE A 180 -9.92 -18.36 14.80
N GLU A 181 -11.02 -18.61 15.51
CA GLU A 181 -11.22 -18.30 16.91
C GLU A 181 -11.38 -19.59 17.72
N HIS A 182 -10.76 -19.66 18.90
CA HIS A 182 -10.88 -20.73 19.87
C HIS A 182 -11.32 -20.17 21.23
N SER A 183 -12.51 -20.53 21.69
CA SER A 183 -13.04 -20.05 22.99
C SER A 183 -12.48 -20.87 24.16
N ILE A 184 -11.99 -20.19 25.19
CA ILE A 184 -11.43 -20.82 26.41
C ILE A 184 -11.95 -20.06 27.63
N GLY A 185 -12.69 -20.75 28.50
CA GLY A 185 -13.34 -20.10 29.63
C GLY A 185 -14.32 -19.02 29.15
N ASN A 186 -14.15 -17.79 29.65
CA ASN A 186 -14.91 -16.62 29.18
C ASN A 186 -14.23 -15.86 28.03
N GLY A 187 -12.94 -16.12 27.78
CA GLY A 187 -12.18 -15.44 26.75
C GLY A 187 -12.04 -16.26 25.48
N LYS A 188 -11.12 -15.80 24.65
CA LYS A 188 -10.89 -16.36 23.31
C LYS A 188 -9.46 -16.16 22.85
N VAL A 189 -9.05 -17.04 21.94
CA VAL A 189 -7.80 -16.96 21.22
C VAL A 189 -8.12 -16.81 19.74
N ILE A 190 -7.62 -15.77 19.09
CA ILE A 190 -7.72 -15.59 17.63
C ILE A 190 -6.37 -15.92 17.02
N HIS A 191 -6.36 -16.77 16.01
CA HIS A 191 -5.12 -17.36 15.49
C HIS A 191 -5.04 -17.22 13.97
N PHE A 192 -3.89 -16.71 13.51
CA PHE A 192 -3.52 -16.64 12.11
C PHE A 192 -2.61 -17.84 11.81
N ASN A 193 -3.18 -18.87 11.20
CA ASN A 193 -2.48 -20.07 10.76
C ASN A 193 -1.79 -19.86 9.40
N THR A 194 -0.91 -18.86 9.35
CA THR A 194 -0.18 -18.49 8.14
C THR A 194 1.13 -17.79 8.48
N PHE A 195 2.09 -17.88 7.57
CA PHE A 195 3.31 -17.07 7.55
C PHE A 195 3.29 -16.01 6.44
N ILE A 196 2.12 -15.72 5.84
CA ILE A 196 1.99 -14.51 5.02
C ILE A 196 2.41 -13.32 5.88
N GLU A 197 3.40 -12.58 5.39
CA GLU A 197 3.81 -11.32 5.98
C GLU A 197 2.76 -10.25 5.67
N PHE A 198 2.29 -9.60 6.73
CA PHE A 198 1.33 -8.51 6.68
C PHE A 198 2.06 -7.17 6.76
N GLU A 199 1.73 -6.29 5.83
CA GLU A 199 2.38 -5.00 5.63
C GLU A 199 1.47 -3.85 6.12
N LYS A 200 1.85 -2.61 5.82
CA LYS A 200 1.09 -1.40 6.17
C LYS A 200 -0.36 -1.43 5.71
N VAL A 201 -0.64 -2.00 4.54
CA VAL A 201 -2.02 -2.16 4.00
C VAL A 201 -2.85 -3.17 4.78
N ASP A 202 -2.22 -4.06 5.56
CA ASP A 202 -2.88 -5.12 6.34
C ASP A 202 -3.16 -4.74 7.80
N ARG A 203 -2.80 -3.51 8.20
CA ARG A 203 -2.98 -3.01 9.58
C ARG A 203 -4.40 -3.22 10.12
N GLY A 204 -5.43 -3.03 9.30
CA GLY A 204 -6.81 -3.29 9.68
C GLY A 204 -7.11 -4.76 9.96
N LEU A 205 -6.53 -5.67 9.18
CA LEU A 205 -6.64 -7.12 9.42
C LEU A 205 -5.94 -7.53 10.73
N LEU A 206 -4.80 -6.92 11.05
CA LEU A 206 -4.10 -7.11 12.33
C LEU A 206 -4.88 -6.53 13.52
N PHE A 207 -5.59 -5.42 13.31
CA PHE A 207 -6.39 -4.72 14.33
C PHE A 207 -7.74 -5.38 14.61
N ALA A 208 -8.42 -5.92 13.58
CA ALA A 208 -9.75 -6.49 13.70
C ALA A 208 -9.91 -7.53 14.83
N PRO A 209 -8.93 -8.44 15.08
CA PRO A 209 -8.94 -9.33 16.24
C PRO A 209 -9.00 -8.61 17.60
N ALA A 210 -8.31 -7.47 17.77
CA ALA A 210 -8.34 -6.72 19.04
C ALA A 210 -9.75 -6.25 19.37
N LEU A 211 -10.53 -5.84 18.36
CA LEU A 211 -11.89 -5.36 18.56
C LEU A 211 -12.78 -6.36 19.28
N LYS A 212 -12.51 -7.66 19.16
CA LYS A 212 -13.24 -8.70 19.90
C LYS A 212 -13.00 -8.69 21.41
N GLY A 213 -11.80 -8.28 21.85
CA GLY A 213 -11.50 -8.04 23.26
C GLY A 213 -11.88 -6.63 23.71
N LEU A 214 -11.92 -5.67 22.78
CA LEU A 214 -12.27 -4.26 23.03
C LEU A 214 -13.78 -3.98 22.91
N GLN A 215 -14.63 -4.98 23.12
CA GLN A 215 -16.08 -4.73 23.20
C GLN A 215 -16.37 -3.70 24.30
N GLY A 216 -17.18 -2.67 23.98
CA GLY A 216 -17.50 -1.61 24.94
C GLY A 216 -16.40 -0.54 25.09
N VAL A 217 -15.33 -0.62 24.30
CA VAL A 217 -14.27 0.40 24.23
C VAL A 217 -14.46 1.22 22.95
N PRO A 218 -14.98 2.46 23.03
CA PRO A 218 -15.06 3.31 21.85
C PRO A 218 -13.69 3.90 21.49
N PHE A 219 -13.46 4.18 20.21
CA PHE A 219 -12.27 4.89 19.75
C PHE A 219 -12.63 5.95 18.69
N PRO A 220 -11.99 7.13 18.73
CA PRO A 220 -12.30 8.23 17.82
C PRO A 220 -11.84 7.90 16.39
N VAL A 221 -12.63 8.30 15.40
CA VAL A 221 -12.29 8.23 13.97
C VAL A 221 -12.53 9.58 13.29
N ALA A 222 -11.78 9.89 12.24
CA ALA A 222 -11.95 11.12 11.49
C ALA A 222 -13.29 11.13 10.72
N ASN A 223 -13.70 9.95 10.23
CA ASN A 223 -14.91 9.76 9.41
C ASN A 223 -15.01 10.79 8.27
N VAL A 224 -14.00 10.81 7.40
CA VAL A 224 -13.89 11.74 6.27
C VAL A 224 -13.75 10.97 4.97
N SER A 225 -14.45 11.39 3.93
CA SER A 225 -14.30 10.84 2.59
C SER A 225 -14.09 11.96 1.57
N THR A 226 -13.10 11.82 0.71
CA THR A 226 -12.72 12.83 -0.27
C THR A 226 -12.59 12.16 -1.63
N ILE A 227 -13.22 12.75 -2.65
CA ILE A 227 -13.09 12.31 -4.03
C ILE A 227 -12.33 13.39 -4.80
N MET A 228 -11.09 13.05 -5.15
CA MET A 228 -10.16 13.88 -5.89
C MET A 228 -10.32 13.60 -7.38
N ILE A 229 -10.34 14.65 -8.18
CA ILE A 229 -10.28 14.54 -9.63
C ILE A 229 -8.91 15.06 -10.05
N ASP A 230 -8.00 14.12 -10.28
CA ASP A 230 -6.66 14.41 -10.75
C ASP A 230 -6.70 14.75 -12.24
N ASP A 231 -5.77 15.58 -12.69
CA ASP A 231 -5.73 16.11 -14.06
C ASP A 231 -7.06 16.72 -14.53
N PHE A 232 -7.69 17.49 -13.66
CA PHE A 232 -8.91 18.18 -14.02
C PHE A 232 -9.05 19.51 -13.26
N PRO A 233 -9.38 20.61 -13.96
CA PRO A 233 -9.39 20.74 -15.42
C PRO A 233 -8.00 20.54 -16.06
N ASN A 234 -7.98 20.07 -17.30
CA ASN A 234 -6.76 19.84 -18.07
C ASN A 234 -6.86 20.41 -19.51
N PRO A 235 -5.74 20.51 -20.24
CA PRO A 235 -5.76 20.68 -21.69
C PRO A 235 -6.55 19.54 -22.34
N VAL A 236 -7.53 19.91 -23.16
CA VAL A 236 -8.35 18.97 -23.92
C VAL A 236 -8.02 19.03 -25.41
N TYR A 237 -8.19 17.91 -26.12
CA TYR A 237 -7.76 17.78 -27.51
C TYR A 237 -8.86 17.24 -28.43
N ASP A 238 -8.83 17.66 -29.69
CA ASP A 238 -9.68 17.10 -30.76
C ASP A 238 -9.11 15.78 -31.28
N ILE A 239 -9.00 14.79 -30.39
CA ILE A 239 -8.49 13.46 -30.67
C ILE A 239 -9.64 12.45 -30.51
N ASP A 240 -9.86 11.64 -31.54
CA ASP A 240 -10.84 10.57 -31.53
C ASP A 240 -10.18 9.28 -31.00
N ALA A 241 -10.29 9.03 -29.70
CA ALA A 241 -9.69 7.87 -29.03
C ALA A 241 -10.74 6.84 -28.60
N GLU A 242 -10.38 5.56 -28.66
CA GLU A 242 -11.20 4.48 -28.13
C GLU A 242 -11.15 4.45 -26.60
N PRO A 243 -12.25 4.09 -25.90
CA PRO A 243 -13.51 3.57 -26.43
C PRO A 243 -14.55 4.63 -26.82
N ILE A 244 -14.30 5.90 -26.48
CA ILE A 244 -15.26 7.01 -26.68
C ILE A 244 -15.60 7.23 -28.15
N LYS A 245 -14.63 7.05 -29.04
CA LYS A 245 -14.84 7.10 -30.49
C LYS A 245 -15.91 6.11 -30.93
N SER A 246 -15.80 4.83 -30.55
CA SER A 246 -16.79 3.82 -30.92
C SER A 246 -18.14 4.02 -30.24
N GLU A 247 -18.14 4.50 -28.99
CA GLU A 247 -19.37 4.63 -28.21
C GLU A 247 -20.21 5.86 -28.61
N PHE A 248 -19.58 7.02 -28.76
CA PHE A 248 -20.28 8.29 -29.01
C PHE A 248 -19.91 8.98 -30.32
N GLY A 249 -18.79 8.60 -30.95
CA GLY A 249 -18.24 9.33 -32.09
C GLY A 249 -17.83 10.77 -31.73
N LEU A 250 -17.36 10.96 -30.50
CA LEU A 250 -16.91 12.25 -29.96
C LEU A 250 -15.38 12.30 -29.86
N SER A 251 -14.82 13.49 -30.01
CA SER A 251 -13.43 13.75 -29.63
C SER A 251 -13.26 13.74 -28.11
N GLN A 252 -12.02 13.65 -27.62
CA GLN A 252 -11.71 13.76 -26.19
C GLN A 252 -12.24 15.07 -25.58
N ALA A 253 -12.03 16.21 -26.25
CA ALA A 253 -12.56 17.50 -25.77
C ALA A 253 -14.09 17.50 -25.66
N GLN A 254 -14.80 16.97 -26.67
CA GLN A 254 -16.26 16.87 -26.63
C GLN A 254 -16.72 15.90 -25.54
N PHE A 255 -16.04 14.78 -25.35
CA PHE A 255 -16.37 13.83 -24.30
C PHE A 255 -16.23 14.46 -22.91
N VAL A 256 -15.08 15.07 -22.60
CA VAL A 256 -14.83 15.70 -21.29
C VAL A 256 -15.88 16.77 -21.00
N MET A 257 -16.13 17.67 -21.96
CA MET A 257 -17.01 18.83 -21.74
C MET A 257 -18.50 18.51 -21.84
N GLU A 258 -18.92 17.63 -22.76
CA GLU A 258 -20.34 17.41 -23.08
C GLU A 258 -20.91 16.11 -22.49
N ARG A 259 -20.07 15.21 -21.99
CA ARG A 259 -20.50 13.92 -21.42
C ARG A 259 -19.95 13.70 -20.03
N TRP A 260 -18.64 13.52 -19.91
CA TRP A 260 -17.99 13.15 -18.65
C TRP A 260 -18.29 14.16 -17.54
N TRP A 261 -17.98 15.45 -17.73
CA TRP A 261 -18.21 16.44 -16.67
C TRP A 261 -19.69 16.61 -16.27
N PRO A 262 -20.63 16.75 -17.23
CA PRO A 262 -22.07 16.73 -16.89
C PRO A 262 -22.53 15.46 -16.16
N ASP A 263 -21.92 14.30 -16.44
CA ASP A 263 -22.23 13.07 -15.71
C ASP A 263 -21.62 13.07 -14.31
N MET A 264 -20.39 13.55 -14.13
CA MET A 264 -19.79 13.73 -12.81
C MET A 264 -20.62 14.68 -11.93
N LEU A 265 -21.19 15.74 -12.48
CA LEU A 265 -22.14 16.60 -11.76
C LEU A 265 -23.40 15.85 -11.30
N LYS A 266 -23.93 14.93 -12.11
CA LYS A 266 -25.07 14.08 -11.71
C LYS A 266 -24.68 13.08 -10.63
N VAL A 267 -23.45 12.56 -10.67
CA VAL A 267 -22.92 11.67 -9.63
C VAL A 267 -22.81 12.44 -8.31
N ALA A 268 -22.27 13.66 -8.34
CA ALA A 268 -22.22 14.54 -7.17
C ALA A 268 -23.61 14.80 -6.58
N ASP A 269 -24.59 15.19 -7.39
CA ASP A 269 -25.97 15.42 -6.93
C ASP A 269 -26.62 14.14 -6.38
N LYS A 270 -26.42 13.00 -7.05
CA LYS A 270 -27.01 11.71 -6.65
C LYS A 270 -26.51 11.24 -5.27
N PHE A 271 -25.24 11.45 -4.98
CA PHE A 271 -24.58 10.89 -3.79
C PHE A 271 -24.14 11.95 -2.77
N ASP A 272 -24.55 13.21 -2.95
CA ASP A 272 -24.14 14.35 -2.12
C ASP A 272 -22.60 14.48 -2.02
N LEU A 273 -21.91 14.34 -3.16
CA LEU A 273 -20.45 14.40 -3.22
C LEU A 273 -19.98 15.83 -3.46
N THR A 274 -18.88 16.17 -2.81
CA THR A 274 -18.10 17.36 -3.13
C THR A 274 -16.75 16.95 -3.67
N TYR A 275 -16.43 17.37 -4.89
CA TYR A 275 -15.14 17.08 -5.51
C TYR A 275 -14.06 18.08 -5.10
N THR A 276 -12.81 17.62 -5.14
CA THR A 276 -11.64 18.49 -5.24
C THR A 276 -10.92 18.21 -6.55
N ALA A 277 -10.85 19.21 -7.42
CA ALA A 277 -10.27 19.08 -8.74
C ALA A 277 -8.84 19.64 -8.74
N PHE A 278 -7.88 18.92 -9.32
CA PHE A 278 -6.47 19.27 -9.36
C PHE A 278 -6.07 19.65 -10.79
N PRO A 279 -6.01 20.95 -11.14
CA PRO A 279 -5.81 21.36 -12.52
C PRO A 279 -4.39 21.05 -13.01
N CYS A 280 -4.31 20.36 -14.14
CA CYS A 280 -3.04 20.16 -14.85
C CYS A 280 -2.93 21.22 -15.94
N PHE A 281 -1.93 22.11 -15.86
CA PHE A 281 -1.79 23.20 -16.83
C PHE A 281 -1.18 22.76 -18.16
N ASN A 282 -0.19 21.87 -18.12
CA ASN A 282 0.49 21.35 -19.29
C ASN A 282 1.00 19.93 -19.03
N TYR A 283 1.02 19.10 -20.07
CA TYR A 283 1.64 17.79 -20.12
C TYR A 283 3.04 17.79 -20.77
N ASN A 284 3.52 18.96 -21.19
CA ASN A 284 4.89 19.11 -21.69
C ASN A 284 5.95 18.88 -20.60
N THR A 285 7.17 18.58 -21.03
CA THR A 285 8.34 18.32 -20.17
C THR A 285 9.23 19.56 -19.99
N ILE A 286 8.65 20.78 -20.02
CA ILE A 286 9.42 22.03 -19.90
C ILE A 286 9.87 22.23 -18.44
N ARG A 287 11.18 22.11 -18.23
CA ARG A 287 11.83 22.27 -16.91
C ARG A 287 12.71 23.52 -16.80
N GLN A 288 12.68 24.38 -17.83
CA GLN A 288 13.48 25.60 -17.89
C GLN A 288 12.65 26.78 -18.40
N PRO A 289 12.94 28.02 -17.96
CA PRO A 289 12.22 29.19 -18.45
C PRO A 289 12.46 29.42 -19.95
N PRO A 290 11.50 30.02 -20.67
CA PRO A 290 10.25 30.58 -20.15
C PRO A 290 9.16 29.52 -19.90
N PHE A 291 8.55 29.60 -18.71
CA PHE A 291 7.39 28.78 -18.34
C PHE A 291 6.10 29.36 -18.96
N ILE A 292 5.48 28.61 -19.85
CA ILE A 292 4.35 29.05 -20.71
C ILE A 292 3.20 28.04 -20.67
N PHE A 293 1.98 28.50 -20.92
CA PHE A 293 0.73 27.74 -20.73
C PHE A 293 0.09 27.41 -22.07
N THR A 294 0.92 27.03 -23.04
CA THR A 294 0.49 26.88 -24.44
C THR A 294 -0.59 25.83 -24.60
N GLU A 295 -0.54 24.71 -23.86
CA GLU A 295 -1.53 23.63 -23.97
C GLU A 295 -2.85 24.03 -23.31
N TRP A 296 -2.78 24.67 -22.14
CA TRP A 296 -3.93 25.25 -21.45
C TRP A 296 -4.77 26.18 -22.34
N ASP A 297 -4.10 27.07 -23.08
CA ASP A 297 -4.76 28.08 -23.92
C ASP A 297 -5.15 27.57 -25.33
N LYS A 298 -4.73 26.35 -25.68
CA LYS A 298 -4.73 25.85 -27.07
C LYS A 298 -6.14 25.62 -27.60
N HIS A 299 -6.95 24.87 -26.85
CA HIS A 299 -8.26 24.45 -27.30
C HIS A 299 -9.33 25.49 -26.91
N LYS A 300 -10.21 25.81 -27.86
CA LYS A 300 -11.30 26.76 -27.65
C LYS A 300 -12.63 26.16 -28.09
N SER A 301 -13.60 26.22 -27.20
CA SER A 301 -14.98 25.82 -27.48
C SER A 301 -15.84 27.05 -27.75
N VAL A 302 -16.96 26.85 -28.45
CA VAL A 302 -17.99 27.89 -28.60
C VAL A 302 -19.12 27.59 -27.62
N ILE A 303 -19.21 28.37 -26.55
CA ILE A 303 -20.25 28.26 -25.51
C ILE A 303 -21.08 29.54 -25.57
N ASN A 304 -22.41 29.43 -25.64
CA ASN A 304 -23.33 30.58 -25.73
C ASN A 304 -22.98 31.60 -26.84
N ASN A 305 -22.51 31.11 -28.00
CA ASN A 305 -22.01 31.92 -29.13
C ASN A 305 -20.73 32.73 -28.85
N GLU A 306 -20.01 32.45 -27.77
CA GLU A 306 -18.71 33.05 -27.45
C GLU A 306 -17.60 32.00 -27.51
N SER A 307 -16.43 32.40 -28.01
CA SER A 307 -15.25 31.54 -28.01
C SER A 307 -14.55 31.64 -26.66
N VAL A 308 -14.51 30.53 -25.93
CA VAL A 308 -13.89 30.43 -24.60
C VAL A 308 -12.75 29.42 -24.63
N ILE A 309 -11.72 29.63 -23.79
CA ILE A 309 -10.67 28.63 -23.58
C ILE A 309 -11.29 27.49 -22.77
N SER A 310 -11.22 26.26 -23.30
CA SER A 310 -11.98 25.14 -22.73
C SER A 310 -11.55 24.78 -21.32
N SER A 311 -10.24 24.81 -21.03
CA SER A 311 -9.71 24.54 -19.70
C SER A 311 -10.11 25.62 -18.69
N GLU A 312 -10.12 26.91 -19.08
CA GLU A 312 -10.62 27.99 -18.21
C GLU A 312 -12.13 27.85 -17.96
N TRP A 313 -12.93 27.52 -18.98
CA TRP A 313 -14.36 27.26 -18.81
C TRP A 313 -14.62 26.09 -17.84
N LEU A 314 -13.83 25.01 -17.93
CA LEU A 314 -13.94 23.90 -16.99
C LEU A 314 -13.59 24.32 -15.55
N VAL A 315 -12.61 25.22 -15.35
CA VAL A 315 -12.33 25.77 -14.01
C VAL A 315 -13.51 26.59 -13.49
N GLU A 316 -14.13 27.41 -14.34
CA GLU A 316 -15.36 28.13 -13.99
C GLU A 316 -16.47 27.15 -13.58
N GLN A 317 -16.64 26.03 -14.29
CA GLN A 317 -17.63 25.02 -13.93
C GLN A 317 -17.35 24.37 -12.57
N VAL A 318 -16.10 24.08 -12.22
CA VAL A 318 -15.75 23.56 -10.89
C VAL A 318 -16.16 24.58 -9.80
N MET A 319 -15.81 25.86 -10.00
CA MET A 319 -16.13 26.92 -9.04
C MET A 319 -17.64 27.22 -8.93
N GLU A 320 -18.37 27.23 -10.04
CA GLU A 320 -19.82 27.48 -10.07
C GLU A 320 -20.63 26.39 -9.35
N ASN A 321 -20.09 25.16 -9.29
CA ASN A 321 -20.68 24.05 -8.53
C ASN A 321 -20.12 23.94 -7.09
N GLU A 322 -19.44 24.99 -6.61
CA GLU A 322 -18.91 25.11 -5.23
C GLU A 322 -17.89 24.03 -4.82
N PHE A 323 -17.28 23.35 -5.79
CA PHE A 323 -16.22 22.37 -5.56
C PHE A 323 -14.86 23.04 -5.28
N GLU A 324 -13.93 22.27 -4.71
CA GLU A 324 -12.57 22.77 -4.40
C GLU A 324 -11.64 22.68 -5.60
N LEU A 325 -10.74 23.65 -5.75
CA LEU A 325 -9.59 23.57 -6.64
C LEU A 325 -8.32 23.36 -5.80
N GLY A 326 -7.65 22.22 -6.02
CA GLY A 326 -6.32 21.91 -5.48
C GLY A 326 -5.20 22.31 -6.44
N PHE A 327 -3.96 21.94 -6.12
CA PHE A 327 -2.79 22.26 -6.95
C PHE A 327 -2.09 21.00 -7.46
N HIS A 328 -1.72 20.99 -8.74
CA HIS A 328 -1.03 19.87 -9.39
C HIS A 328 0.28 20.28 -10.08
N GLY A 329 0.91 21.36 -9.62
CA GLY A 329 2.16 21.85 -10.19
C GLY A 329 1.97 22.79 -11.39
N TYR A 330 3.08 23.06 -12.09
CA TYR A 330 3.10 23.93 -13.28
C TYR A 330 2.85 23.16 -14.58
N ASN A 331 3.37 21.95 -14.65
CA ASN A 331 3.15 20.96 -15.68
C ASN A 331 3.16 19.59 -14.97
N HIS A 332 2.90 18.53 -15.71
CA HIS A 332 2.85 17.16 -15.17
C HIS A 332 4.26 16.56 -14.91
N GLU A 333 5.28 17.40 -14.64
CA GLU A 333 6.61 16.95 -14.23
C GLU A 333 6.67 16.81 -12.70
N PRO A 334 7.14 15.66 -12.17
CA PRO A 334 7.29 15.50 -10.72
C PRO A 334 8.31 16.49 -10.16
N LEU A 335 8.12 16.89 -8.90
CA LEU A 335 9.07 17.76 -8.21
C LEU A 335 10.18 16.92 -7.57
N ILE A 336 11.11 16.44 -8.41
CA ILE A 336 12.26 15.62 -7.99
C ILE A 336 13.56 16.32 -8.42
N ASP A 337 14.56 16.36 -7.55
CA ASP A 337 15.82 17.06 -7.79
C ASP A 337 16.52 16.60 -9.07
N THR A 338 16.56 15.27 -9.29
CA THR A 338 17.21 14.67 -10.47
C THR A 338 16.47 15.01 -11.76
N ILE A 339 15.13 15.01 -11.76
CA ILE A 339 14.30 15.39 -12.92
C ILE A 339 14.57 16.85 -13.30
N TRP A 340 14.70 17.74 -12.31
CA TRP A 340 14.97 19.16 -12.50
C TRP A 340 16.48 19.49 -12.60
N ASN A 341 17.34 18.50 -12.79
CA ASN A 341 18.80 18.64 -12.95
C ASN A 341 19.47 19.45 -11.82
N SER A 342 19.02 19.21 -10.59
CA SER A 342 19.45 19.92 -9.38
C SER A 342 19.31 21.45 -9.47
N ASN A 343 18.37 21.94 -10.29
CA ASN A 343 18.11 23.36 -10.48
C ASN A 343 16.83 23.79 -9.76
N THR A 344 16.96 24.02 -8.46
CA THR A 344 15.84 24.36 -7.59
C THR A 344 15.23 25.75 -7.88
N GLU A 345 15.98 26.66 -8.49
CA GLU A 345 15.46 27.94 -8.97
C GLU A 345 14.43 27.74 -10.10
N TYR A 346 14.60 26.70 -10.92
CA TYR A 346 13.64 26.36 -11.98
C TYR A 346 12.36 25.74 -11.42
N ILE A 347 12.47 24.89 -10.38
CA ILE A 347 11.30 24.39 -9.63
C ILE A 347 10.49 25.58 -9.10
N GLU A 348 11.12 26.48 -8.33
CA GLU A 348 10.40 27.63 -7.77
C GLU A 348 9.87 28.58 -8.86
N GLY A 349 10.63 28.78 -9.95
CA GLY A 349 10.22 29.61 -11.08
C GLY A 349 8.98 29.07 -11.79
N ALA A 350 8.89 27.76 -11.98
CA ALA A 350 7.74 27.08 -12.57
C ALA A 350 6.50 27.26 -11.67
N LEU A 351 6.64 26.97 -10.37
CA LEU A 351 5.57 27.11 -9.37
C LEU A 351 5.07 28.55 -9.25
N ARG A 352 5.97 29.54 -9.21
CA ARG A 352 5.59 30.97 -9.23
C ARG A 352 4.89 31.39 -10.52
N SER A 353 5.19 30.73 -11.63
CA SER A 353 4.50 30.98 -12.90
C SER A 353 3.08 30.43 -12.89
N ALA A 354 2.88 29.22 -12.35
CA ALA A 354 1.55 28.65 -12.11
C ALA A 354 0.73 29.53 -11.17
N ARG A 355 1.33 29.98 -10.06
CA ARG A 355 0.74 30.95 -9.13
C ARG A 355 0.26 32.23 -9.83
N LYS A 356 1.06 32.75 -10.77
CA LYS A 356 0.72 33.96 -11.51
C LYS A 356 -0.48 33.75 -12.44
N ILE A 357 -0.55 32.62 -13.14
CA ILE A 357 -1.71 32.29 -13.99
C ILE A 357 -2.96 32.11 -13.14
N TRP A 358 -2.87 31.43 -11.99
CA TRP A 358 -4.00 31.30 -11.06
C TRP A 358 -4.65 32.64 -10.72
N TRP A 359 -3.83 33.68 -10.47
CA TRP A 359 -4.31 35.03 -10.20
C TRP A 359 -4.86 35.75 -11.43
N ILE A 360 -4.18 35.64 -12.58
CA ILE A 360 -4.59 36.34 -13.81
C ILE A 360 -5.92 35.79 -14.32
N SER A 361 -6.07 34.46 -14.30
CA SER A 361 -7.29 33.76 -14.73
C SER A 361 -8.38 33.71 -13.65
N ARG A 362 -8.11 34.25 -12.44
CA ARG A 362 -9.07 34.43 -11.33
C ARG A 362 -9.69 33.13 -10.82
N PHE A 363 -8.89 32.09 -10.62
CA PHE A 363 -9.32 30.77 -10.13
C PHE A 363 -9.62 30.72 -8.62
N GLY A 364 -10.14 31.82 -8.06
CA GLY A 364 -10.45 31.91 -6.64
C GLY A 364 -9.22 32.02 -5.73
N PRO A 365 -9.36 31.63 -4.44
CA PRO A 365 -8.27 31.60 -3.47
C PRO A 365 -7.12 30.72 -3.93
N MET A 366 -5.93 30.93 -3.34
CA MET A 366 -4.80 30.03 -3.56
C MET A 366 -5.12 28.64 -3.00
N PRO A 367 -4.76 27.56 -3.73
CA PRO A 367 -5.00 26.20 -3.29
C PRO A 367 -4.15 25.88 -2.05
N LYS A 368 -4.69 25.02 -1.20
CA LYS A 368 -4.06 24.60 0.06
C LYS A 368 -3.68 23.12 0.11
N SER A 369 -4.11 22.36 -0.89
CA SER A 369 -3.86 20.92 -1.02
C SER A 369 -3.09 20.68 -2.32
N TYR A 370 -2.06 19.83 -2.26
CA TYR A 370 -1.20 19.49 -3.39
C TYR A 370 -1.26 18.00 -3.71
N VAL A 371 -1.43 17.67 -4.97
CA VAL A 371 -1.18 16.32 -5.49
C VAL A 371 0.12 16.37 -6.30
N PRO A 372 1.14 15.56 -5.98
CA PRO A 372 2.35 15.49 -6.80
C PRO A 372 2.05 14.83 -8.16
N PRO A 373 2.49 15.43 -9.29
CA PRO A 373 2.45 14.77 -10.60
C PRO A 373 3.10 13.40 -10.56
N SER A 374 2.50 12.43 -11.24
CA SER A 374 2.89 11.01 -11.21
C SER A 374 2.94 10.36 -9.82
N ASN A 375 2.41 11.04 -8.79
CA ASN A 375 2.49 10.67 -7.39
C ASN A 375 3.90 10.78 -6.76
N GLU A 376 4.84 11.44 -7.44
CA GLU A 376 6.23 11.48 -7.00
C GLU A 376 6.67 12.87 -6.55
N ILE A 377 7.35 12.93 -5.41
CA ILE A 377 7.97 14.14 -4.88
C ILE A 377 9.04 13.79 -3.84
N ASP A 378 10.24 14.32 -4.01
CA ASP A 378 11.32 14.13 -3.05
C ASP A 378 11.40 15.26 -2.00
N SER A 379 12.29 15.11 -1.03
CA SER A 379 12.51 16.10 0.03
C SER A 379 12.92 17.49 -0.50
N VAL A 380 13.58 17.57 -1.66
CA VAL A 380 13.99 18.84 -2.29
C VAL A 380 12.76 19.51 -2.91
N GLY A 381 11.96 18.74 -3.64
CA GLY A 381 10.69 19.17 -4.21
C GLY A 381 9.73 19.70 -3.14
N LEU A 382 9.56 18.99 -2.03
CA LEU A 382 8.72 19.41 -0.90
C LEU A 382 9.15 20.78 -0.36
N LYS A 383 10.45 20.94 -0.09
CA LYS A 383 10.99 22.20 0.43
C LYS A 383 10.75 23.38 -0.53
N HIS A 384 10.96 23.17 -1.82
CA HIS A 384 10.80 24.24 -2.81
C HIS A 384 9.33 24.51 -3.16
N LEU A 385 8.47 23.50 -3.05
CA LEU A 385 7.01 23.68 -3.05
C LEU A 385 6.59 24.59 -1.90
N ALA A 386 7.01 24.31 -0.67
CA ALA A 386 6.67 25.10 0.51
C ALA A 386 7.18 26.56 0.44
N ASN A 387 8.29 26.78 -0.28
CA ASN A 387 8.83 28.13 -0.47
C ASN A 387 8.08 28.93 -1.56
N ALA A 388 7.70 28.27 -2.66
CA ALA A 388 7.05 28.93 -3.78
C ALA A 388 5.52 29.05 -3.62
N MET A 389 4.92 28.14 -2.85
CA MET A 389 3.48 28.04 -2.55
C MET A 389 3.25 28.04 -1.03
N PRO A 390 3.49 29.16 -0.33
CA PRO A 390 3.43 29.22 1.13
C PRO A 390 2.01 29.04 1.72
N GLU A 391 0.96 29.11 0.91
CA GLU A 391 -0.42 28.81 1.31
C GLU A 391 -0.72 27.30 1.39
N MET A 392 0.17 26.47 0.86
CA MET A 392 0.00 25.03 0.85
C MET A 392 0.11 24.47 2.27
N GLU A 393 -0.82 23.60 2.65
CA GLU A 393 -0.90 22.99 3.99
C GLU A 393 -0.93 21.47 3.90
N PHE A 394 -1.53 20.90 2.87
CA PHE A 394 -1.80 19.47 2.77
C PHE A 394 -1.15 18.81 1.57
N MET A 395 -0.57 17.63 1.80
CA MET A 395 0.08 16.81 0.80
C MET A 395 -0.76 15.56 0.53
N SER A 396 -1.34 15.45 -0.66
CA SER A 396 -2.15 14.31 -1.07
C SER A 396 -1.38 13.37 -1.98
N SER A 397 -0.26 12.83 -1.50
CA SER A 397 0.49 11.79 -2.22
C SER A 397 -0.16 10.40 -2.06
N LEU A 398 0.58 9.33 -1.76
CA LEU A 398 0.06 7.96 -1.63
C LEU A 398 0.34 7.39 -0.23
N TYR A 399 -0.63 6.62 0.29
CA TYR A 399 -0.53 5.98 1.60
C TYR A 399 0.48 4.82 1.59
N ASP A 400 0.57 4.13 0.46
CA ASP A 400 1.46 3.00 0.22
C ASP A 400 2.51 3.37 -0.84
N GLY A 401 3.55 2.56 -1.01
CA GLY A 401 4.68 2.79 -1.94
C GLY A 401 5.98 3.16 -1.22
N GLU A 402 6.89 3.86 -1.91
CA GLU A 402 8.22 4.21 -1.40
C GLU A 402 8.30 5.62 -0.80
N LEU A 403 8.77 5.71 0.45
CA LEU A 403 8.81 6.98 1.19
C LEU A 403 9.68 8.04 0.50
N MET A 404 10.84 7.63 -0.01
CA MET A 404 11.82 8.51 -0.63
C MET A 404 11.34 9.10 -1.96
N GLU A 405 10.36 8.45 -2.59
CA GLU A 405 9.76 8.87 -3.87
C GLU A 405 8.50 9.72 -3.67
N GLY A 406 8.08 9.97 -2.43
CA GLY A 406 6.90 10.79 -2.14
C GLY A 406 5.68 10.00 -1.69
N ALA A 407 5.78 8.67 -1.66
CA ALA A 407 4.71 7.76 -1.25
C ALA A 407 4.91 7.28 0.20
N ASN A 408 4.29 6.16 0.60
CA ASN A 408 4.31 5.62 1.97
C ASN A 408 3.92 6.61 3.09
N ARG A 409 3.06 7.59 2.81
CA ARG A 409 2.74 8.63 3.79
C ARG A 409 1.75 8.15 4.84
N GLU A 410 1.84 8.76 6.02
CA GLU A 410 0.91 8.57 7.12
C GLU A 410 -0.04 9.78 7.17
N PHE A 411 -1.13 9.71 7.94
CA PHE A 411 -1.97 10.88 8.23
C PHE A 411 -1.31 11.68 9.36
N ASP A 412 -0.20 12.35 9.04
CA ASP A 412 0.72 12.98 9.98
C ASP A 412 1.36 14.24 9.39
N VAL A 413 2.13 14.96 10.20
CA VAL A 413 3.08 15.96 9.69
C VAL A 413 4.08 15.28 8.74
N ASP A 414 4.32 15.89 7.59
CA ASP A 414 5.23 15.33 6.57
C ASP A 414 6.64 15.15 7.18
N PRO A 415 7.27 13.96 7.04
CA PRO A 415 8.55 13.63 7.66
C PRO A 415 9.75 14.42 7.13
N PHE A 416 9.65 15.01 5.93
CA PHE A 416 10.72 15.79 5.29
C PHE A 416 10.48 17.31 5.32
N GLU A 417 9.21 17.75 5.37
CA GLU A 417 8.84 19.17 5.38
C GLU A 417 7.68 19.44 6.36
N PRO A 418 7.97 19.76 7.64
CA PRO A 418 6.97 19.90 8.70
C PRO A 418 5.95 21.03 8.53
N ARG A 419 6.07 21.86 7.47
CA ARG A 419 5.02 22.82 7.08
C ARG A 419 3.81 22.13 6.46
N PHE A 420 3.94 20.88 6.03
CA PHE A 420 2.86 20.10 5.43
C PHE A 420 2.33 19.04 6.39
N PHE A 421 1.04 18.77 6.25
CA PHE A 421 0.38 17.60 6.80
C PHE A 421 0.03 16.66 5.65
N ASP A 422 0.50 15.42 5.74
CA ASP A 422 0.21 14.36 4.78
C ASP A 422 -1.26 13.92 4.93
N PHE A 423 -1.99 13.98 3.83
CA PHE A 423 -3.35 13.46 3.68
C PHE A 423 -3.40 12.58 2.42
N PRO A 424 -2.75 11.40 2.47
CA PRO A 424 -2.51 10.58 1.30
C PRO A 424 -3.77 9.96 0.69
N ARG A 425 -3.70 9.68 -0.61
CA ARG A 425 -4.69 8.89 -1.35
C ARG A 425 -4.53 7.40 -1.05
N ILE A 426 -5.67 6.72 -0.87
CA ILE A 426 -5.77 5.32 -0.44
C ILE A 426 -6.13 4.42 -1.63
N SER A 427 -7.01 4.89 -2.51
CA SER A 427 -7.52 4.09 -3.62
C SER A 427 -7.79 4.94 -4.86
N SER A 428 -7.97 4.29 -6.01
CA SER A 428 -8.17 4.99 -7.28
C SER A 428 -9.03 4.26 -8.31
N GLY A 429 -9.56 5.06 -9.23
CA GLY A 429 -10.27 4.63 -10.44
C GLY A 429 -11.73 4.25 -10.22
N TYR A 430 -12.47 4.22 -11.31
CA TYR A 430 -13.93 3.99 -11.34
C TYR A 430 -14.38 2.56 -11.02
N THR A 431 -13.46 1.60 -10.93
CA THR A 431 -13.77 0.18 -10.71
C THR A 431 -13.02 -0.35 -9.49
N TYR A 432 -13.68 -1.24 -8.76
CA TYR A 432 -13.11 -1.90 -7.60
C TYR A 432 -13.06 -3.42 -7.79
N ASN A 433 -12.18 -4.07 -7.04
CA ASN A 433 -12.08 -5.52 -6.91
C ASN A 433 -11.90 -5.88 -5.43
N ASP A 434 -11.90 -7.17 -5.10
CA ASP A 434 -11.82 -7.62 -3.71
C ASP A 434 -10.58 -7.10 -2.97
N PHE A 435 -9.43 -6.99 -3.65
CA PHE A 435 -8.21 -6.48 -3.05
C PHE A 435 -8.25 -4.95 -2.81
N LYS A 436 -8.81 -4.17 -3.75
CA LYS A 436 -9.03 -2.73 -3.55
C LYS A 436 -9.99 -2.46 -2.40
N LEU A 437 -11.07 -3.25 -2.30
CA LEU A 437 -12.01 -3.17 -1.17
C LEU A 437 -11.29 -3.52 0.14
N TYR A 438 -10.50 -4.59 0.15
CA TYR A 438 -9.69 -4.97 1.32
C TYR A 438 -8.76 -3.84 1.78
N ASN A 439 -7.96 -3.26 0.88
CA ASN A 439 -7.03 -2.19 1.22
C ASN A 439 -7.76 -0.97 1.82
N LEU A 440 -8.91 -0.62 1.23
CA LEU A 440 -9.75 0.47 1.73
C LEU A 440 -10.31 0.14 3.12
N GLU A 441 -10.94 -1.02 3.29
CA GLU A 441 -11.63 -1.39 4.54
C GLU A 441 -10.65 -1.63 5.69
N SER A 442 -9.45 -2.11 5.37
CA SER A 442 -8.36 -2.25 6.33
C SER A 442 -8.03 -0.90 7.00
N LEU A 443 -7.83 0.15 6.20
CA LEU A 443 -7.53 1.49 6.72
C LEU A 443 -8.77 2.20 7.30
N TYR A 444 -9.93 2.02 6.67
CA TYR A 444 -11.18 2.64 7.09
C TYR A 444 -11.60 2.18 8.50
N LEU A 445 -11.34 0.92 8.86
CA LEU A 445 -11.72 0.36 10.17
C LEU A 445 -11.24 1.21 11.36
N PHE A 446 -9.98 1.67 11.31
CA PHE A 446 -9.34 2.37 12.43
C PHE A 446 -9.20 3.90 12.23
N THR A 447 -9.52 4.42 11.04
CA THR A 447 -9.44 5.87 10.76
C THR A 447 -10.77 6.50 10.35
N GLY A 448 -11.68 5.73 9.74
CA GLY A 448 -12.86 6.23 9.03
C GLY A 448 -12.52 7.09 7.81
N ILE A 449 -11.31 6.98 7.25
CA ILE A 449 -10.85 7.80 6.12
C ILE A 449 -11.01 7.04 4.81
N TRP A 450 -11.62 7.68 3.82
CA TRP A 450 -11.57 7.26 2.42
C TRP A 450 -11.10 8.41 1.52
N SER A 451 -9.84 8.38 1.10
CA SER A 451 -9.31 9.32 0.10
C SER A 451 -9.14 8.60 -1.23
N HIS A 452 -9.90 9.02 -2.23
CA HIS A 452 -9.99 8.37 -3.54
C HIS A 452 -9.70 9.34 -4.66
N PHE A 453 -9.05 8.88 -5.74
CA PHE A 453 -8.84 9.70 -6.93
C PHE A 453 -9.28 9.02 -8.22
N ILE A 454 -9.78 9.82 -9.15
CA ILE A 454 -10.20 9.44 -10.50
C ILE A 454 -9.65 10.46 -11.50
N HIS A 455 -9.51 10.06 -12.77
CA HIS A 455 -9.16 11.00 -13.83
C HIS A 455 -10.18 10.95 -14.98
N PRO A 456 -10.35 12.03 -15.75
CA PRO A 456 -11.17 12.01 -16.96
C PRO A 456 -10.60 11.10 -18.06
N ASP A 457 -9.30 10.86 -18.08
CA ASP A 457 -8.60 10.09 -19.12
C ASP A 457 -8.42 8.59 -18.79
N ASP A 458 -8.76 8.15 -17.57
CA ASP A 458 -8.73 6.73 -17.17
C ASP A 458 -9.45 5.83 -18.18
N ILE A 459 -10.52 6.35 -18.81
CA ILE A 459 -11.31 5.65 -19.82
C ILE A 459 -10.50 5.22 -21.05
N TYR A 460 -9.45 5.96 -21.39
CA TYR A 460 -8.63 5.74 -22.59
C TYR A 460 -7.47 4.75 -22.36
N GLN A 461 -7.13 4.43 -21.10
CA GLN A 461 -6.04 3.51 -20.79
C GLN A 461 -6.46 2.03 -20.96
N ILE A 462 -6.67 1.64 -22.20
CA ILE A 462 -7.10 0.29 -22.61
C ILE A 462 -5.92 -0.56 -23.11
N PRO A 463 -6.00 -1.90 -23.07
CA PRO A 463 -4.97 -2.75 -23.68
C PRO A 463 -5.04 -2.57 -25.20
N ASP A 464 -4.13 -1.83 -25.83
CA ASP A 464 -3.99 -1.70 -27.29
C ASP A 464 -2.51 -1.82 -27.72
N ALA A 465 -2.19 -1.74 -29.00
CA ALA A 465 -0.83 -1.95 -29.51
C ALA A 465 0.18 -0.84 -29.11
N ASP A 466 -0.29 0.36 -28.75
CA ASP A 466 0.52 1.51 -28.34
C ASP A 466 0.16 1.94 -26.90
N ILE A 467 0.71 1.25 -25.88
CA ILE A 467 0.44 1.51 -24.43
C ILE A 467 1.25 2.72 -23.90
N THR A 468 1.65 3.65 -24.75
CA THR A 468 2.55 4.77 -24.37
C THR A 468 1.96 5.70 -23.31
N THR A 469 0.62 5.80 -23.20
CA THR A 469 -0.07 6.68 -22.26
C THR A 469 -0.22 6.10 -20.85
N ALA A 470 0.04 4.82 -20.65
CA ALA A 470 -0.01 4.21 -19.31
C ALA A 470 1.32 4.38 -18.54
N GLY A 471 2.41 4.70 -19.23
CA GLY A 471 3.75 4.70 -18.64
C GLY A 471 4.10 3.31 -18.06
N ASP A 472 4.74 3.30 -16.90
CA ASP A 472 5.09 2.07 -16.16
C ASP A 472 3.94 1.57 -15.26
N PHE A 473 2.74 2.17 -15.34
CA PHE A 473 1.60 1.82 -14.51
C PHE A 473 0.69 0.76 -15.15
N ALA A 474 -0.04 0.04 -14.29
CA ALA A 474 -1.10 -0.85 -14.75
C ALA A 474 -2.22 -0.06 -15.47
N LEU A 475 -2.79 -0.67 -16.52
CA LEU A 475 -3.87 -0.08 -17.31
C LEU A 475 -5.10 0.22 -16.45
N ARG A 476 -5.50 1.49 -16.37
CA ARG A 476 -6.66 1.94 -15.59
C ARG A 476 -8.01 1.47 -16.18
N ASN A 477 -8.06 1.15 -17.48
CA ASN A 477 -9.20 0.51 -18.15
C ASN A 477 -8.81 -0.82 -18.82
N ALA A 478 -8.18 -1.72 -18.07
CA ALA A 478 -7.78 -3.05 -18.56
C ALA A 478 -8.94 -3.87 -19.17
N ASN A 479 -10.18 -3.60 -18.76
CA ASN A 479 -11.38 -4.30 -19.22
C ASN A 479 -12.02 -3.72 -20.50
N ARG A 480 -11.45 -2.65 -21.10
CA ARG A 480 -12.01 -1.95 -22.27
C ARG A 480 -13.47 -1.52 -22.07
N LEU A 481 -13.80 -1.03 -20.88
CA LEU A 481 -15.16 -0.53 -20.59
C LEU A 481 -15.44 0.73 -21.40
N GLY A 482 -16.64 0.86 -21.95
CA GLY A 482 -17.16 2.16 -22.41
C GLY A 482 -17.56 3.04 -21.23
N TRP A 483 -17.89 4.30 -21.45
CA TRP A 483 -18.32 5.22 -20.39
C TRP A 483 -19.74 4.90 -19.89
N HIS A 484 -20.73 4.89 -20.78
CA HIS A 484 -22.13 4.50 -20.46
C HIS A 484 -22.37 3.03 -20.73
N GLN A 485 -21.86 2.51 -21.85
CA GLN A 485 -22.08 1.13 -22.27
C GLN A 485 -20.83 0.52 -22.92
N SER A 486 -20.50 -0.70 -22.48
CA SER A 486 -19.41 -1.47 -23.07
C SER A 486 -19.87 -2.27 -24.30
N THR A 487 -18.96 -2.50 -25.26
CA THR A 487 -19.24 -3.17 -26.55
C THR A 487 -19.75 -4.62 -26.44
N ASN A 488 -19.54 -5.27 -25.29
CA ASN A 488 -20.00 -6.62 -24.97
C ASN A 488 -21.28 -6.67 -24.13
N GLY A 489 -21.98 -5.54 -23.95
CA GLY A 489 -23.18 -5.44 -23.12
C GLY A 489 -22.90 -5.42 -21.61
N ARG A 490 -21.62 -5.38 -21.18
CA ARG A 490 -21.27 -5.07 -19.79
C ARG A 490 -21.62 -3.62 -19.45
N LYS A 491 -21.73 -3.35 -18.15
CA LYS A 491 -21.84 -1.99 -17.60
C LYS A 491 -20.70 -1.11 -18.12
N GLY A 492 -21.00 0.18 -18.31
CA GLY A 492 -19.99 1.19 -18.56
C GLY A 492 -19.30 1.61 -17.27
N MET A 493 -18.16 2.29 -17.40
CA MET A 493 -17.33 2.78 -16.32
C MET A 493 -18.08 3.72 -15.36
N LEU A 494 -19.01 4.55 -15.87
CA LEU A 494 -19.85 5.42 -15.03
C LEU A 494 -20.77 4.61 -14.11
N GLU A 495 -21.32 3.51 -14.61
CA GLU A 495 -22.22 2.67 -13.81
C GLU A 495 -21.46 1.82 -12.78
N GLU A 496 -20.27 1.33 -13.14
CA GLU A 496 -19.38 0.68 -12.16
C GLU A 496 -18.99 1.65 -11.02
N TRP A 497 -18.78 2.93 -11.35
CA TRP A 497 -18.51 3.95 -10.34
C TRP A 497 -19.71 4.26 -9.44
N ASN A 498 -20.90 4.37 -10.03
CA ASN A 498 -22.15 4.50 -9.27
C ASN A 498 -22.34 3.31 -8.31
N ASP A 499 -22.10 2.08 -8.78
CA ASP A 499 -22.20 0.89 -7.94
C ASP A 499 -21.18 0.91 -6.80
N TYR A 500 -19.95 1.37 -7.08
CA TYR A 500 -18.91 1.46 -6.06
C TYR A 500 -19.27 2.49 -4.97
N LEU A 501 -19.67 3.70 -5.36
CA LEU A 501 -20.14 4.72 -4.42
C LEU A 501 -21.33 4.23 -3.59
N GLN A 502 -22.33 3.62 -4.24
CA GLN A 502 -23.49 3.08 -3.53
C GLN A 502 -23.09 1.97 -2.56
N HIS A 503 -22.18 1.08 -2.96
CA HIS A 503 -21.67 0.02 -2.09
C HIS A 503 -21.01 0.60 -0.82
N MET A 504 -20.19 1.65 -0.97
CA MET A 504 -19.56 2.33 0.15
C MET A 504 -20.57 3.00 1.08
N ILE A 505 -21.60 3.65 0.54
CA ILE A 505 -22.67 4.29 1.34
C ILE A 505 -23.51 3.23 2.07
N ASP A 506 -23.82 2.12 1.42
CA ASP A 506 -24.59 1.03 2.01
C ASP A 506 -23.83 0.37 3.17
N LEU A 507 -22.51 0.21 3.01
CA LEU A 507 -21.62 -0.38 4.00
C LEU A 507 -21.34 0.57 5.18
N HIS A 508 -21.14 1.86 4.88
CA HIS A 508 -20.81 2.91 5.84
C HIS A 508 -21.84 4.04 5.78
N GLN A 509 -23.01 3.84 6.40
CA GLN A 509 -24.13 4.77 6.33
C GLN A 509 -23.86 6.17 6.92
N SER A 510 -22.79 6.31 7.72
CA SER A 510 -22.33 7.58 8.28
C SER A 510 -21.24 8.25 7.44
N ILE A 511 -20.95 7.74 6.24
CA ILE A 511 -19.91 8.30 5.35
C ILE A 511 -20.20 9.76 5.00
N ARG A 512 -19.15 10.57 4.93
CA ARG A 512 -19.26 12.01 4.66
C ARG A 512 -18.31 12.42 3.56
N PHE A 513 -18.86 12.83 2.43
CA PHE A 513 -18.07 13.36 1.33
C PHE A 513 -17.82 14.85 1.50
N MET A 514 -16.56 15.27 1.39
CA MET A 514 -16.15 16.66 1.59
C MET A 514 -14.94 17.03 0.74
N LYS A 515 -14.64 18.33 0.72
CA LYS A 515 -13.43 18.92 0.14
C LYS A 515 -12.19 18.33 0.80
N VAL A 516 -11.09 18.22 0.05
CA VAL A 516 -9.81 17.74 0.59
C VAL A 516 -9.34 18.64 1.71
N TYR A 517 -9.44 19.96 1.55
CA TYR A 517 -9.05 20.89 2.63
C TYR A 517 -9.81 20.64 3.94
N ASP A 518 -11.12 20.42 3.87
CA ASP A 518 -11.95 20.17 5.06
C ASP A 518 -11.63 18.80 5.67
N GLY A 519 -11.54 17.77 4.83
CA GLY A 519 -11.22 16.40 5.27
C GLY A 519 -9.82 16.29 5.88
N ALA A 520 -8.82 16.91 5.26
CA ALA A 520 -7.45 16.95 5.76
C ALA A 520 -7.33 17.79 7.05
N SER A 521 -8.08 18.89 7.16
CA SER A 521 -8.13 19.69 8.38
C SER A 521 -8.74 18.93 9.56
N ILE A 522 -9.86 18.22 9.34
CA ILE A 522 -10.46 17.34 10.36
C ILE A 522 -9.48 16.23 10.75
N THR A 523 -8.82 15.63 9.76
CA THR A 523 -7.85 14.55 9.99
C THR A 523 -6.65 15.03 10.81
N ARG A 524 -6.07 16.18 10.50
CA ARG A 524 -5.01 16.81 11.29
C ARG A 524 -5.46 17.05 12.72
N ASN A 525 -6.65 17.62 12.91
CA ASN A 525 -7.18 17.89 14.25
C ASN A 525 -7.46 16.61 15.05
N TRP A 526 -8.03 15.57 14.42
CA TRP A 526 -8.24 14.26 15.04
C TRP A 526 -6.89 13.64 15.43
N ARG A 527 -5.90 13.72 14.53
CA ARG A 527 -4.57 13.16 14.73
C ARG A 527 -3.82 13.80 15.90
N GLU A 528 -3.90 15.12 16.00
CA GLU A 528 -3.33 15.97 17.06
C GLU A 528 -4.13 15.93 18.37
N SER A 529 -5.23 15.18 18.43
CA SER A 529 -6.06 15.07 19.63
C SER A 529 -5.68 13.85 20.47
N ASP A 530 -5.45 14.08 21.75
CA ASP A 530 -5.32 13.04 22.78
C ASP A 530 -6.62 12.84 23.54
N TYR A 531 -6.83 11.62 24.01
CA TYR A 531 -8.02 11.17 24.73
C TYR A 531 -7.62 10.46 26.02
N GLU A 532 -8.50 10.49 27.00
CA GLU A 532 -8.36 9.77 28.26
C GLU A 532 -9.41 8.65 28.30
N TYR A 533 -8.96 7.45 28.69
CA TYR A 533 -9.80 6.27 28.86
C TYR A 533 -10.01 5.98 30.35
N VAL A 534 -11.27 5.82 30.77
CA VAL A 534 -11.62 5.50 32.15
C VAL A 534 -12.53 4.28 32.19
N ALA A 535 -12.09 3.22 32.87
CA ALA A 535 -12.87 2.00 33.03
C ALA A 535 -14.19 2.28 33.77
N ASN A 536 -15.29 1.73 33.24
CA ASN A 536 -16.65 1.87 33.77
C ASN A 536 -17.40 0.53 33.63
N GLY A 537 -17.14 -0.38 34.58
CA GLY A 537 -17.60 -1.77 34.50
C GLY A 537 -16.92 -2.50 33.32
N ASP A 538 -17.73 -3.07 32.43
CA ASP A 538 -17.31 -3.74 31.20
C ASP A 538 -17.09 -2.79 30.01
N ALA A 539 -17.35 -1.49 30.17
CA ALA A 539 -17.17 -0.46 29.14
C ALA A 539 -16.12 0.58 29.56
N PHE A 540 -15.76 1.49 28.65
CA PHE A 540 -14.86 2.60 28.92
C PHE A 540 -15.50 3.94 28.56
N ASP A 541 -15.47 4.88 29.51
CA ASP A 541 -15.74 6.28 29.23
C ASP A 541 -14.52 6.87 28.52
N VAL A 542 -14.74 7.66 27.47
CA VAL A 542 -13.66 8.28 26.68
C VAL A 542 -13.95 9.75 26.50
N ARG A 543 -12.95 10.59 26.72
CA ARG A 543 -13.06 12.04 26.50
C ARG A 543 -11.77 12.64 25.97
N LYS A 544 -11.88 13.65 25.11
CA LYS A 544 -10.71 14.40 24.64
C LYS A 544 -10.04 15.13 25.81
N ARG A 545 -8.73 14.94 25.94
CA ARG A 545 -7.86 15.57 26.96
C ARG A 545 -7.06 16.74 26.39
N SER A 546 -6.67 16.66 25.12
CA SER A 546 -5.84 17.66 24.45
C SER A 546 -6.48 19.05 24.42
N THR A 547 -5.65 20.09 24.51
CA THR A 547 -6.09 21.50 24.50
C THR A 547 -6.11 22.12 23.10
N ASN A 548 -5.97 21.33 22.04
CA ASN A 548 -6.03 21.86 20.68
C ASN A 548 -7.39 22.52 20.43
N SER A 549 -7.42 23.55 19.57
CA SER A 549 -8.62 24.36 19.34
C SER A 549 -9.67 23.68 18.46
N TRP A 550 -9.58 22.37 18.24
CA TRP A 550 -10.56 21.66 17.42
C TRP A 550 -11.92 21.66 18.11
N VAL A 551 -12.86 22.34 17.44
CA VAL A 551 -14.28 22.37 17.76
C VAL A 551 -15.02 21.98 16.48
N ASP A 552 -15.72 20.85 16.52
CA ASP A 552 -16.60 20.37 15.47
C ASP A 552 -18.04 20.27 15.99
N GLU A 553 -19.01 20.25 15.08
CA GLU A 553 -20.41 19.96 15.43
C GLU A 553 -20.66 18.47 15.63
N ASN A 554 -19.81 17.61 15.04
CA ASN A 554 -19.96 16.16 15.05
C ASN A 554 -18.62 15.47 15.32
N TYR A 555 -18.56 14.62 16.34
CA TYR A 555 -17.43 13.77 16.66
C TYR A 555 -17.80 12.31 16.45
N PHE A 556 -16.94 11.57 15.74
CA PHE A 556 -17.22 10.19 15.35
C PHE A 556 -16.38 9.20 16.13
N TRP A 557 -17.01 8.09 16.49
CA TRP A 557 -16.41 6.99 17.23
C TRP A 557 -16.80 5.68 16.61
N ASN A 558 -15.88 4.72 16.58
CA ASN A 558 -16.19 3.34 16.31
C ASN A 558 -16.19 2.54 17.62
N MET A 559 -17.11 1.60 17.76
CA MET A 559 -17.16 0.67 18.89
C MET A 559 -17.70 -0.67 18.45
N PHE A 560 -16.97 -1.74 18.77
CA PHE A 560 -17.44 -3.10 18.52
C PHE A 560 -18.36 -3.60 19.63
N VAL A 561 -19.38 -4.38 19.26
CA VAL A 561 -20.24 -5.09 20.20
C VAL A 561 -20.64 -6.46 19.68
N GLU A 562 -20.59 -7.48 20.55
CA GLU A 562 -21.13 -8.78 20.24
C GLU A 562 -22.66 -8.77 20.22
N LYS A 563 -23.25 -9.62 19.40
CA LYS A 563 -24.70 -9.67 19.18
C LYS A 563 -25.53 -9.85 20.47
N SER A 564 -24.99 -10.53 21.48
CA SER A 564 -25.64 -10.70 22.78
C SER A 564 -25.73 -9.40 23.60
N ASN A 565 -24.80 -8.47 23.37
CA ASN A 565 -24.59 -7.24 24.14
C ASN A 565 -25.06 -5.99 23.44
N GLU A 566 -25.30 -6.06 22.13
CA GLU A 566 -25.80 -4.96 21.33
C GLU A 566 -27.02 -4.26 21.98
N PRO A 567 -28.07 -4.96 22.46
CA PRO A 567 -29.21 -4.27 23.07
C PRO A 567 -28.86 -3.44 24.32
N THR A 568 -27.85 -3.87 25.09
CA THR A 568 -27.39 -3.14 26.28
C THR A 568 -26.70 -1.84 25.86
N LEU A 569 -25.70 -1.92 24.97
CA LEU A 569 -24.95 -0.73 24.55
C LEU A 569 -25.82 0.26 23.76
N LEU A 570 -26.75 -0.22 22.94
CA LEU A 570 -27.69 0.68 22.24
C LEU A 570 -28.59 1.46 23.20
N ASN A 571 -28.98 0.86 24.34
CA ASN A 571 -29.74 1.58 25.36
C ASN A 571 -28.91 2.69 26.01
N GLU A 572 -27.62 2.47 26.25
CA GLU A 572 -26.70 3.51 26.74
C GLU A 572 -26.56 4.65 25.73
N LEU A 573 -26.32 4.34 24.45
CA LEU A 573 -26.23 5.36 23.39
C LEU A 573 -27.51 6.18 23.25
N ASN A 574 -28.67 5.54 23.35
CA ASN A 574 -29.97 6.23 23.33
C ASN A 574 -30.14 7.18 24.53
N ARG A 575 -29.60 6.85 25.73
CA ARG A 575 -29.63 7.74 26.90
C ARG A 575 -28.76 8.98 26.70
N MET A 576 -27.60 8.80 26.07
CA MET A 576 -26.69 9.88 25.67
C MET A 576 -27.26 10.74 24.52
N LYS A 577 -28.32 10.28 23.85
CA LYS A 577 -28.86 10.87 22.61
C LYS A 577 -27.85 10.88 21.46
N ALA A 578 -26.90 9.94 21.48
CA ALA A 578 -25.99 9.74 20.37
C ALA A 578 -26.75 9.13 19.18
N THR A 579 -26.40 9.54 17.97
CA THR A 579 -26.85 8.86 16.74
C THR A 579 -25.82 7.82 16.34
N TYR A 580 -26.26 6.72 15.73
CA TYR A 580 -25.34 5.65 15.35
C TYR A 580 -25.82 4.87 14.13
N THR A 581 -24.88 4.32 13.39
CA THR A 581 -25.10 3.34 12.33
C THR A 581 -24.51 1.99 12.71
N ARG A 582 -24.90 0.93 12.00
CA ARG A 582 -24.54 -0.45 12.34
C ARG A 582 -23.99 -1.16 11.10
N THR A 583 -22.81 -1.75 11.26
CA THR A 583 -22.17 -2.52 10.20
C THR A 583 -21.84 -3.92 10.72
N SER A 584 -22.14 -4.95 9.91
CA SER A 584 -21.84 -6.34 10.26
C SER A 584 -20.33 -6.53 10.35
N PHE A 585 -19.85 -7.01 11.50
CA PHE A 585 -18.41 -7.14 11.76
C PHE A 585 -18.18 -8.28 12.75
N PHE A 586 -17.30 -9.23 12.41
CA PHE A 586 -16.77 -10.27 13.31
C PHE A 586 -17.83 -11.02 14.15
N GLY A 587 -18.96 -11.38 13.53
CA GLY A 587 -20.09 -12.06 14.18
C GLY A 587 -20.91 -11.20 15.16
N GLY A 588 -20.56 -9.92 15.29
CA GLY A 588 -21.25 -8.89 16.05
C GLY A 588 -21.59 -7.67 15.18
N THR A 589 -21.38 -6.48 15.72
CA THR A 589 -21.69 -5.21 15.06
C THR A 589 -20.63 -4.18 15.37
N LEU A 590 -20.13 -3.51 14.34
CA LEU A 590 -19.36 -2.28 14.46
C LEU A 590 -20.36 -1.12 14.45
N LEU A 591 -20.38 -0.35 15.54
CA LEU A 591 -21.18 0.86 15.67
C LEU A 591 -20.32 2.06 15.28
N THR A 592 -20.79 2.86 14.34
CA THR A 592 -20.25 4.21 14.12
C THR A 592 -21.18 5.20 14.80
N ILE A 593 -20.66 5.90 15.80
CA ILE A 593 -21.41 6.73 16.75
C ILE A 593 -21.04 8.18 16.49
N ASN A 594 -22.03 9.06 16.51
CA ASN A 594 -21.85 10.50 16.39
C ASN A 594 -22.34 11.20 17.67
N THR A 595 -21.49 12.05 18.23
CA THR A 595 -21.74 12.88 19.40
C THR A 595 -21.49 14.35 19.09
N SER A 596 -22.14 15.25 19.85
CA SER A 596 -21.93 16.70 19.73
C SER A 596 -20.75 17.24 20.54
N GLU A 597 -20.28 16.43 21.48
CA GLU A 597 -19.11 16.71 22.31
C GLU A 597 -18.07 15.61 22.06
N PRO A 598 -16.76 15.89 22.20
CA PRO A 598 -15.69 14.92 22.01
C PRO A 598 -15.55 14.00 23.24
N GLU A 599 -16.68 13.45 23.71
CA GLU A 599 -16.75 12.46 24.78
C GLU A 599 -17.87 11.43 24.56
N LEU A 600 -17.66 10.23 25.11
CA LEU A 600 -18.64 9.17 25.29
C LEU A 600 -18.61 8.74 26.75
N LYS A 601 -19.69 9.03 27.47
CA LYS A 601 -19.83 8.74 28.90
C LYS A 601 -21.04 7.84 29.15
N PHE A 602 -20.77 6.62 29.59
CA PHE A 602 -21.79 5.62 29.88
C PHE A 602 -22.43 5.83 31.27
N SER A 603 -23.54 5.14 31.54
CA SER A 603 -24.07 5.05 32.91
C SER A 603 -23.07 4.32 33.81
N ASP A 604 -23.08 4.62 35.12
CA ASP A 604 -22.17 3.98 36.08
C ASP A 604 -22.34 2.45 36.10
N ASP A 605 -21.22 1.73 36.09
CA ASP A 605 -21.08 0.27 36.22
C ASP A 605 -21.80 -0.50 35.11
N VAL A 606 -21.40 -0.30 33.85
CA VAL A 606 -21.99 -0.99 32.70
C VAL A 606 -21.66 -2.48 32.76
N GLU A 607 -22.68 -3.34 32.80
CA GLU A 607 -22.53 -4.80 32.73
C GLU A 607 -22.93 -5.33 31.35
N LEU A 608 -22.01 -6.02 30.67
CA LEU A 608 -22.27 -6.71 29.41
C LEU A 608 -22.55 -8.20 29.67
N LYS A 609 -23.53 -8.76 28.94
CA LYS A 609 -23.88 -10.19 29.00
C LYS A 609 -22.75 -11.03 28.39
N GLY A 610 -22.11 -11.83 29.23
CA GLY A 610 -20.96 -12.63 28.83
C GLY A 610 -20.08 -13.04 30.01
N GLY A 611 -20.16 -12.30 31.12
CA GLY A 611 -19.72 -12.78 32.42
C GLY A 611 -20.41 -14.10 32.75
N SER A 612 -19.62 -15.13 32.98
CA SER A 612 -20.11 -16.45 33.38
C SER A 612 -20.97 -16.34 34.66
N SER A 613 -22.03 -17.15 34.74
CA SER A 613 -22.80 -17.33 35.99
C SER A 613 -22.02 -18.01 37.12
N TYR A 614 -20.80 -18.49 36.83
CA TYR A 614 -19.82 -19.07 37.75
C TYR A 614 -18.75 -18.05 38.14
N ASP A 615 -18.24 -18.19 39.37
CA ASP A 615 -17.09 -17.46 39.90
C ASP A 615 -15.85 -17.61 38.99
N LEU A 616 -15.11 -16.51 38.73
CA LEU A 616 -13.92 -16.48 37.88
C LEU A 616 -12.87 -17.52 38.33
N ILE A 617 -12.74 -17.75 39.63
CA ILE A 617 -11.83 -18.77 40.19
C ILE A 617 -12.25 -20.19 39.75
N GLU A 618 -13.55 -20.46 39.71
CA GLU A 618 -14.07 -21.76 39.28
C GLU A 618 -13.82 -22.00 37.78
N ILE A 619 -13.95 -20.95 36.96
CA ILE A 619 -13.69 -20.99 35.52
C ILE A 619 -12.21 -21.29 35.27
N TYR A 620 -11.32 -20.51 35.90
CA TYR A 620 -9.89 -20.73 35.76
C TYR A 620 -9.50 -22.15 36.19
N THR A 621 -10.04 -22.63 37.32
CA THR A 621 -9.76 -24.00 37.80
C THR A 621 -10.17 -25.05 36.77
N LYS A 622 -11.34 -24.90 36.11
CA LYS A 622 -11.79 -25.82 35.04
C LYS A 622 -10.87 -25.77 33.83
N VAL A 623 -10.51 -24.57 33.38
CA VAL A 623 -9.59 -24.37 32.24
C VAL A 623 -8.22 -24.94 32.54
N LYS A 624 -7.68 -24.68 33.73
CA LYS A 624 -6.37 -25.19 34.17
C LYS A 624 -6.34 -26.71 34.19
N ASN A 625 -7.38 -27.36 34.70
CA ASN A 625 -7.47 -28.83 34.68
C ASN A 625 -7.51 -29.38 33.25
N ALA A 626 -8.21 -28.72 32.33
CA ALA A 626 -8.24 -29.11 30.92
C ALA A 626 -6.87 -28.93 30.24
N TYR A 627 -6.18 -27.83 30.55
CA TYR A 627 -4.81 -27.57 30.10
C TYR A 627 -3.82 -28.60 30.64
N ASP A 628 -3.91 -28.96 31.92
CA ASP A 628 -3.03 -29.97 32.53
C ASP A 628 -3.26 -31.36 31.91
N GLN A 629 -4.52 -31.70 31.65
CA GLN A 629 -4.86 -32.93 30.95
C GLN A 629 -4.35 -32.92 29.50
N TYR A 630 -4.46 -31.79 28.80
CA TYR A 630 -3.90 -31.59 27.47
C TYR A 630 -2.39 -31.84 27.44
N ALA A 631 -1.65 -31.25 28.39
CA ALA A 631 -0.20 -31.41 28.49
C ALA A 631 0.19 -32.89 28.67
N ILE A 632 -0.50 -33.60 29.56
CA ILE A 632 -0.28 -35.05 29.78
C ILE A 632 -0.52 -35.86 28.49
N ASP A 633 -1.60 -35.57 27.77
CA ASP A 633 -1.93 -36.30 26.54
C ASP A 633 -0.97 -35.95 25.39
N ARG A 634 -0.48 -34.69 25.35
CA ARG A 634 0.54 -34.25 24.39
C ARG A 634 1.87 -34.96 24.63
N ASP A 635 2.34 -35.00 25.87
CA ASP A 635 3.59 -35.71 26.23
C ASP A 635 3.50 -37.19 25.86
N ARG A 636 2.38 -37.85 26.17
CA ARG A 636 2.14 -39.25 25.77
C ARG A 636 2.17 -39.42 24.26
N SER A 637 1.61 -38.48 23.50
CA SER A 637 1.63 -38.51 22.03
C SER A 637 3.06 -38.43 21.49
N LEU A 638 3.88 -37.53 22.05
CA LEU A 638 5.28 -37.35 21.65
C LEU A 638 6.14 -38.59 22.00
N GLU A 639 5.90 -39.22 23.14
CA GLU A 639 6.56 -40.48 23.54
C GLU A 639 6.18 -41.66 22.63
N ASN A 640 4.90 -41.76 22.24
CA ASN A 640 4.43 -42.85 21.37
C ASN A 640 5.08 -42.78 19.98
N VAL A 641 5.29 -41.58 19.43
CA VAL A 641 6.03 -41.36 18.17
C VAL A 641 7.49 -41.81 18.28
N GLN A 642 8.13 -41.66 19.45
CA GLN A 642 9.50 -42.16 19.68
C GLN A 642 9.57 -43.69 19.89
N SER A 643 8.48 -44.33 20.34
CA SER A 643 8.44 -45.77 20.64
C SER A 643 8.07 -46.67 19.45
N SER A 644 7.48 -46.12 18.39
CA SER A 644 7.06 -46.84 17.18
C SER A 644 8.13 -46.82 16.08
N SER A 645 9.40 -47.07 16.41
CA SER A 645 10.48 -47.12 15.43
C SER A 645 10.51 -48.45 14.65
N ASP A 646 9.50 -48.70 13.81
CA ASP A 646 9.81 -49.23 12.48
C ASP A 646 10.18 -48.00 11.65
N ALA A 647 11.48 -47.76 11.53
CA ALA A 647 12.03 -46.64 10.80
C ALA A 647 11.65 -46.75 9.31
N ILE A 648 10.50 -46.18 8.93
CA ILE A 648 10.43 -45.48 7.67
C ILE A 648 11.38 -44.29 7.88
N ILE A 649 12.57 -44.42 7.30
CA ILE A 649 13.38 -43.28 6.95
C ILE A 649 12.53 -42.48 5.95
N VAL A 650 11.63 -41.64 6.46
CA VAL A 650 11.33 -40.39 5.79
C VAL A 650 12.68 -39.69 5.88
N ALA A 651 13.35 -39.61 4.73
CA ALA A 651 14.55 -38.82 4.60
C ALA A 651 14.30 -37.53 5.37
N ALA A 652 15.22 -37.17 6.26
CA ALA A 652 15.26 -35.81 6.78
C ALA A 652 14.90 -34.90 5.61
N PRO A 653 13.95 -33.94 5.75
CA PRO A 653 13.80 -32.93 4.73
C PRO A 653 15.23 -32.49 4.46
N GLN A 654 15.69 -32.66 3.21
CA GLN A 654 17.00 -32.16 2.82
C GLN A 654 17.09 -30.81 3.46
N ALA A 655 18.10 -30.62 4.32
CA ALA A 655 18.27 -29.42 5.15
C ALA A 655 17.68 -28.27 4.35
N VAL A 656 16.58 -27.68 4.83
CA VAL A 656 15.99 -26.54 4.13
C VAL A 656 17.16 -25.62 3.97
N ILE A 657 17.62 -25.46 2.72
CA ILE A 657 18.80 -24.68 2.46
C ILE A 657 18.27 -23.27 2.65
N THR A 658 18.41 -22.77 3.88
CA THR A 658 18.07 -21.41 4.33
C THR A 658 18.92 -20.35 3.64
N ASP A 659 19.74 -20.78 2.68
CA ASP A 659 20.61 -20.02 1.81
C ASP A 659 20.47 -20.58 0.39
N SER A 660 19.23 -20.61 -0.12
CA SER A 660 18.95 -21.00 -1.50
C SER A 660 18.04 -19.98 -2.17
N VAL A 661 18.24 -19.78 -3.46
CA VAL A 661 17.42 -18.86 -4.28
C VAL A 661 15.94 -19.14 -4.11
N ALA A 662 15.52 -20.41 -4.13
CA ALA A 662 14.11 -20.77 -3.94
C ALA A 662 13.60 -20.45 -2.53
N TRP A 663 14.45 -20.58 -1.51
CA TRP A 663 14.11 -20.19 -0.14
C TRP A 663 14.03 -18.66 -0.01
N TYR A 664 15.02 -17.91 -0.50
CA TYR A 664 14.99 -16.45 -0.47
C TYR A 664 13.79 -15.87 -1.23
N VAL A 665 13.47 -16.41 -2.41
CA VAL A 665 12.26 -16.03 -3.17
C VAL A 665 10.99 -16.40 -2.41
N ALA A 666 10.95 -17.57 -1.76
CA ALA A 666 9.79 -18.00 -0.98
C ALA A 666 9.61 -17.24 0.34
N ASN A 667 10.64 -16.55 0.82
CA ASN A 667 10.62 -15.70 2.02
C ASN A 667 10.77 -14.20 1.64
N GLU A 668 10.33 -13.83 0.43
CA GLU A 668 10.27 -12.45 -0.09
C GLU A 668 11.59 -11.65 -0.05
N ASN A 669 12.73 -12.31 0.22
CA ASN A 669 14.06 -11.72 0.18
C ASN A 669 14.67 -11.83 -1.22
N LEU A 670 14.03 -11.17 -2.18
CA LEU A 670 14.50 -11.17 -3.58
C LEU A 670 15.91 -10.61 -3.72
N LYS A 671 16.33 -9.70 -2.83
CA LYS A 671 17.69 -9.16 -2.81
C LYS A 671 18.72 -10.26 -2.56
N ALA A 672 18.57 -11.03 -1.49
CA ALA A 672 19.47 -12.15 -1.20
C ALA A 672 19.40 -13.24 -2.28
N ALA A 673 18.22 -13.47 -2.88
CA ALA A 673 18.08 -14.37 -4.02
C ALA A 673 18.91 -13.90 -5.22
N THR A 674 18.84 -12.61 -5.56
CA THR A 674 19.65 -12.04 -6.65
C THR A 674 21.13 -12.00 -6.33
N ASP A 675 21.52 -11.68 -5.09
CA ASP A 675 22.93 -11.66 -4.67
C ASP A 675 23.54 -13.07 -4.74
N MET A 676 22.78 -14.08 -4.33
CA MET A 676 23.18 -15.47 -4.43
C MET A 676 23.26 -15.95 -5.89
N LEU A 677 22.28 -15.60 -6.73
CA LEU A 677 22.31 -15.91 -8.16
C LEU A 677 23.50 -15.24 -8.86
N LYS A 678 23.76 -13.97 -8.54
CA LYS A 678 24.89 -13.20 -9.06
C LYS A 678 26.20 -13.85 -8.67
N ALA A 679 26.44 -14.09 -7.39
CA ALA A 679 27.65 -14.77 -6.91
C ALA A 679 27.86 -16.14 -7.56
N ARG A 680 26.77 -16.88 -7.80
CA ARG A 680 26.83 -18.14 -8.54
C ARG A 680 27.24 -17.92 -10.00
N LEU A 681 26.60 -17.01 -10.71
CA LEU A 681 26.88 -16.73 -12.13
C LEU A 681 28.30 -16.22 -12.34
N GLU A 682 28.82 -15.39 -11.41
CA GLU A 682 30.19 -14.85 -11.43
C GLU A 682 31.28 -15.92 -11.25
N THR A 683 30.92 -17.12 -10.77
CA THR A 683 31.87 -18.24 -10.59
C THR A 683 31.76 -19.31 -11.68
N GLN A 684 30.88 -19.11 -12.67
CA GLN A 684 30.71 -20.01 -13.82
C GLN A 684 31.62 -19.58 -14.97
N PHE A 685 32.13 -20.55 -15.73
CA PHE A 685 32.93 -20.30 -16.94
C PHE A 685 32.19 -20.69 -18.23
N GLU A 686 30.91 -21.06 -18.12
CA GLU A 686 30.04 -21.44 -19.23
C GLU A 686 28.66 -20.78 -19.08
N LEU A 687 27.91 -20.66 -20.19
CA LEU A 687 26.62 -19.98 -20.24
C LEU A 687 25.53 -20.74 -19.46
N ASP A 688 25.20 -20.29 -18.24
CA ASP A 688 24.06 -20.76 -17.44
C ASP A 688 22.83 -19.85 -17.66
N THR A 689 22.05 -20.15 -18.70
CA THR A 689 20.84 -19.39 -19.04
C THR A 689 19.71 -19.54 -18.03
N VAL A 690 19.65 -20.66 -17.31
CA VAL A 690 18.56 -20.94 -16.35
C VAL A 690 18.71 -20.10 -15.09
N SER A 691 19.93 -20.00 -14.55
CA SER A 691 20.21 -19.13 -13.40
C SER A 691 20.16 -17.66 -13.80
N PHE A 692 20.63 -17.32 -15.00
CA PHE A 692 20.59 -15.96 -15.52
C PHE A 692 19.17 -15.44 -15.78
N ASP A 693 18.28 -16.26 -16.37
CA ASP A 693 16.87 -15.89 -16.55
C ASP A 693 16.20 -15.56 -15.21
N LYS A 694 16.51 -16.35 -14.15
CA LYS A 694 16.00 -16.06 -12.80
C LYS A 694 16.60 -14.80 -12.21
N TYR A 695 17.89 -14.56 -12.43
CA TYR A 695 18.58 -13.37 -11.95
C TYR A 695 17.99 -12.10 -12.57
N ALA A 696 17.85 -12.07 -13.91
CA ALA A 696 17.24 -10.96 -14.63
C ALA A 696 15.76 -10.76 -14.24
N LEU A 697 14.99 -11.85 -14.11
CA LEU A 697 13.59 -11.79 -13.69
C LEU A 697 13.44 -11.21 -12.27
N TYR A 698 14.26 -11.65 -11.32
CA TYR A 698 14.19 -11.17 -9.94
C TYR A 698 14.75 -9.76 -9.78
N LEU A 699 15.69 -9.34 -10.63
CA LEU A 699 16.08 -7.93 -10.71
C LEU A 699 14.92 -7.07 -11.25
N ALA A 700 14.20 -7.54 -12.27
CA ALA A 700 13.03 -6.84 -12.80
C ALA A 700 11.90 -6.74 -11.75
N PHE A 701 11.66 -7.80 -10.97
CA PHE A 701 10.72 -7.76 -9.83
C PHE A 701 11.15 -6.83 -8.69
N GLN A 702 12.42 -6.45 -8.65
CA GLN A 702 12.97 -5.47 -7.71
C GLN A 702 13.17 -4.09 -8.36
N GLU A 703 12.59 -3.85 -9.54
CA GLU A 703 12.72 -2.58 -10.29
C GLU A 703 14.19 -2.19 -10.58
N ARG A 704 15.08 -3.19 -10.63
CA ARG A 704 16.51 -3.04 -10.90
C ARG A 704 16.96 -3.73 -12.20
N PRO A 705 16.19 -3.71 -13.31
CA PRO A 705 16.53 -4.46 -14.51
C PRO A 705 17.85 -4.02 -15.16
N ASN A 706 18.25 -2.75 -14.98
CA ASN A 706 19.47 -2.20 -15.55
C ASN A 706 20.76 -2.80 -14.95
N GLU A 707 20.70 -3.40 -13.75
CA GLU A 707 21.87 -4.06 -13.14
C GLU A 707 22.33 -5.32 -13.89
N VAL A 708 21.54 -5.82 -14.84
CA VAL A 708 21.97 -6.88 -15.76
C VAL A 708 23.15 -6.40 -16.63
N TRP A 709 23.20 -5.12 -16.99
CA TRP A 709 24.29 -4.55 -17.78
C TRP A 709 25.57 -4.41 -16.95
N ASP A 710 25.46 -4.07 -15.67
CA ASP A 710 26.60 -4.08 -14.74
C ASP A 710 27.16 -5.49 -14.55
N PHE A 711 26.28 -6.49 -14.53
CA PHE A 711 26.70 -7.90 -14.53
C PHE A 711 27.46 -8.26 -15.81
N PHE A 712 26.98 -7.85 -17.00
CA PHE A 712 27.71 -8.11 -18.24
C PHE A 712 29.09 -7.45 -18.26
N GLU A 713 29.20 -6.19 -17.82
CA GLU A 713 30.49 -5.50 -17.67
C GLU A 713 31.41 -6.27 -16.74
N TYR A 714 30.92 -6.70 -15.58
CA TYR A 714 31.72 -7.49 -14.63
C TYR A 714 32.22 -8.79 -15.25
N ILE A 715 31.35 -9.56 -15.92
CA ILE A 715 31.77 -10.80 -16.58
C ILE A 715 32.79 -10.51 -17.69
N TYR A 716 32.61 -9.42 -18.44
CA TYR A 716 33.51 -9.06 -19.55
C TYR A 716 34.93 -8.78 -19.06
N TRP A 717 35.09 -8.01 -17.98
CA TRP A 717 36.40 -7.60 -17.48
C TRP A 717 37.04 -8.60 -16.52
N GLU A 718 36.25 -9.22 -15.64
CA GLU A 718 36.77 -9.98 -14.51
C GLU A 718 36.69 -11.51 -14.72
N VAL A 719 35.91 -11.98 -15.70
CA VAL A 719 35.68 -13.42 -15.93
C VAL A 719 36.10 -13.87 -17.33
N SER A 720 35.39 -13.44 -18.38
CA SER A 720 35.66 -13.77 -19.78
C SER A 720 34.87 -12.87 -20.73
N GLU A 721 35.57 -12.27 -21.69
CA GLU A 721 34.98 -11.46 -22.76
C GLU A 721 33.97 -12.29 -23.58
N ASP A 722 34.36 -13.49 -24.04
CA ASP A 722 33.51 -14.37 -24.86
C ASP A 722 32.22 -14.77 -24.12
N LEU A 723 32.32 -15.08 -22.83
CA LEU A 723 31.18 -15.49 -22.01
C LEU A 723 30.20 -14.33 -21.79
N SER A 724 30.71 -13.12 -21.55
CA SER A 724 29.87 -11.93 -21.43
C SER A 724 29.12 -11.66 -22.74
N LEU A 725 29.80 -11.77 -23.89
CA LEU A 725 29.17 -11.61 -25.19
C LEU A 725 28.13 -12.69 -25.49
N ASP A 726 28.31 -13.92 -25.01
CA ASP A 726 27.28 -14.98 -25.10
C ASP A 726 26.04 -14.63 -24.26
N TYR A 727 26.22 -14.11 -23.04
CA TYR A 727 25.11 -13.65 -22.21
C TYR A 727 24.36 -12.47 -22.82
N VAL A 728 25.08 -11.48 -23.37
CA VAL A 728 24.49 -10.33 -24.07
C VAL A 728 23.68 -10.79 -25.28
N ARG A 729 24.25 -11.64 -26.14
CA ARG A 729 23.53 -12.22 -27.30
C ARG A 729 22.28 -12.97 -26.87
N TYR A 730 22.38 -13.78 -25.82
CA TYR A 730 21.24 -14.51 -25.28
C TYR A 730 20.14 -13.57 -24.78
N TYR A 731 20.51 -12.57 -23.98
CA TYR A 731 19.56 -11.61 -23.40
C TYR A 731 18.82 -10.81 -24.48
N LEU A 732 19.54 -10.37 -25.52
CA LEU A 732 18.98 -9.64 -26.67
C LEU A 732 18.06 -10.48 -27.57
N THR A 733 17.95 -11.80 -27.35
CA THR A 733 16.89 -12.58 -28.01
C THR A 733 15.51 -12.33 -27.42
N LYS A 734 15.45 -11.75 -26.22
CA LYS A 734 14.21 -11.48 -25.47
C LYS A 734 14.00 -9.99 -25.20
N GLU A 735 15.08 -9.24 -25.04
CA GLU A 735 15.08 -7.83 -24.62
C GLU A 735 15.78 -6.91 -25.63
N SER A 736 15.68 -5.59 -25.42
CA SER A 736 16.37 -4.56 -26.22
C SER A 736 17.37 -3.76 -25.37
N TYR A 737 18.33 -3.08 -26.01
CA TYR A 737 19.22 -2.16 -25.30
C TYR A 737 18.42 -0.99 -24.70
N PRO A 738 18.68 -0.61 -23.44
CA PRO A 738 17.93 0.46 -22.77
C PRO A 738 18.42 1.86 -23.14
N SER A 739 19.62 1.98 -23.74
CA SER A 739 20.18 3.26 -24.16
C SER A 739 21.04 3.13 -25.43
N VAL A 740 21.26 4.26 -26.10
CA VAL A 740 22.10 4.35 -27.30
C VAL A 740 23.55 4.05 -26.96
N GLU A 741 24.01 4.46 -25.79
CA GLU A 741 25.38 4.26 -25.29
C GLU A 741 25.68 2.77 -25.06
N LEU A 742 24.75 2.04 -24.42
CA LEU A 742 24.90 0.61 -24.20
C LEU A 742 24.80 -0.19 -25.51
N ASN A 743 23.92 0.23 -26.42
CA ASN A 743 23.84 -0.37 -27.76
C ASN A 743 25.17 -0.21 -28.51
N GLU A 744 25.72 1.01 -28.57
CA GLU A 744 26.99 1.30 -29.23
C GLU A 744 28.11 0.43 -28.64
N LEU A 745 28.28 0.46 -27.31
CA LEU A 745 29.35 -0.22 -26.60
C LEU A 745 29.34 -1.74 -26.84
N TRP A 746 28.19 -2.38 -26.64
CA TRP A 746 28.09 -3.84 -26.71
C TRP A 746 28.04 -4.36 -28.13
N LEU A 747 27.49 -3.60 -29.08
CA LEU A 747 27.56 -3.96 -30.49
C LEU A 747 29.00 -3.84 -31.02
N ARG A 748 29.72 -2.80 -30.59
CA ARG A 748 31.16 -2.62 -30.86
C ARG A 748 31.97 -3.82 -30.36
N ARG A 749 31.83 -4.20 -29.09
CA ARG A 749 32.56 -5.36 -28.52
C ARG A 749 32.24 -6.68 -29.23
N GLN A 750 30.99 -6.87 -29.69
CA GLN A 750 30.61 -8.04 -30.48
C GLN A 750 31.30 -8.07 -31.86
N ILE A 751 31.50 -6.90 -32.49
CA ILE A 751 32.23 -6.79 -33.77
C ILE A 751 33.72 -7.02 -33.55
N GLU A 752 34.32 -6.46 -32.50
CA GLU A 752 35.74 -6.66 -32.17
C GLU A 752 36.06 -8.14 -31.94
N ALA A 753 35.15 -8.89 -31.31
CA ALA A 753 35.28 -10.34 -31.13
C ALA A 753 35.07 -11.15 -32.42
N ASN A 754 34.38 -10.60 -33.42
CA ASN A 754 34.13 -11.26 -34.71
C ASN A 754 34.11 -10.27 -35.88
N PRO A 755 35.29 -9.75 -36.28
CA PRO A 755 35.38 -8.64 -37.24
C PRO A 755 34.86 -9.00 -38.63
N GLY A 756 34.86 -10.29 -39.00
CA GLY A 756 34.31 -10.78 -40.26
C GLY A 756 32.78 -10.89 -40.31
N ASN A 757 32.04 -10.56 -39.23
CA ASN A 757 30.60 -10.71 -39.19
C ASN A 757 29.86 -9.51 -39.83
N ILE A 758 29.60 -9.62 -41.13
CA ILE A 758 28.92 -8.59 -41.92
C ILE A 758 27.54 -8.18 -41.38
N THR A 759 26.84 -9.08 -40.68
CA THR A 759 25.51 -8.78 -40.10
C THR A 759 25.63 -7.78 -38.96
N LEU A 760 26.58 -8.01 -38.04
CA LEU A 760 26.81 -7.10 -36.91
C LEU A 760 27.32 -5.74 -37.38
N VAL A 761 28.22 -5.72 -38.37
CA VAL A 761 28.71 -4.47 -38.93
C VAL A 761 27.57 -3.68 -39.59
N LYS A 762 26.71 -4.33 -40.39
CA LYS A 762 25.52 -3.67 -40.96
C LYS A 762 24.57 -3.12 -39.90
N GLU A 763 24.40 -3.84 -38.80
CA GLU A 763 23.62 -3.37 -37.66
C GLU A 763 24.26 -2.12 -37.04
N TYR A 764 25.58 -2.09 -36.88
CA TYR A 764 26.29 -0.92 -36.38
C TYR A 764 26.15 0.29 -37.32
N LEU A 765 26.34 0.09 -38.62
CA LEU A 765 26.16 1.15 -39.62
C LEU A 765 24.72 1.70 -39.64
N ARG A 766 23.72 0.88 -39.32
CA ARG A 766 22.32 1.34 -39.28
C ARG A 766 22.09 2.41 -38.21
N TYR A 767 22.78 2.33 -37.07
CA TYR A 767 22.58 3.23 -35.94
C TYR A 767 23.69 4.30 -35.83
N PHE A 768 24.91 4.02 -36.29
CA PHE A 768 26.10 4.82 -35.97
C PHE A 768 26.92 5.30 -37.20
N TYR A 769 26.34 5.30 -38.40
CA TYR A 769 27.03 5.79 -39.62
C TYR A 769 27.02 7.32 -39.72
N SER A 770 27.90 7.99 -38.97
CA SER A 770 28.02 9.45 -38.96
C SER A 770 29.47 9.91 -38.70
N GLN A 771 29.73 11.21 -38.88
CA GLN A 771 31.03 11.83 -38.59
C GLN A 771 31.47 11.69 -37.12
N GLU A 772 30.52 11.53 -36.20
CA GLU A 772 30.79 11.41 -34.76
C GLU A 772 31.53 10.10 -34.42
N TYR A 773 31.24 9.02 -35.15
CA TYR A 773 31.81 7.69 -34.93
C TYR A 773 32.93 7.35 -35.92
N LEU A 774 33.41 8.34 -36.69
CA LEU A 774 34.29 8.14 -37.84
C LEU A 774 35.54 7.31 -37.50
N SER A 775 36.18 7.59 -36.35
CA SER A 775 37.39 6.89 -35.92
C SER A 775 37.20 5.40 -35.70
N TYR A 776 35.99 4.97 -35.34
CA TYR A 776 35.67 3.57 -35.14
C TYR A 776 35.11 2.92 -36.42
N LEU A 777 34.36 3.68 -37.23
CA LEU A 777 33.91 3.25 -38.57
C LEU A 777 35.09 2.87 -39.48
N ASP A 778 36.18 3.64 -39.42
CA ASP A 778 37.44 3.35 -40.13
C ASP A 778 37.95 1.93 -39.82
N GLY A 779 38.02 1.60 -38.53
CA GLY A 779 38.53 0.31 -38.05
C GLY A 779 37.63 -0.85 -38.44
N ILE A 780 36.32 -0.78 -38.12
CA ILE A 780 35.43 -1.93 -38.31
C ILE A 780 35.21 -2.27 -39.78
N LEU A 781 35.21 -1.30 -40.70
CA LEU A 781 34.98 -1.55 -42.12
C LEU A 781 36.24 -2.07 -42.81
N PHE A 782 37.41 -1.57 -42.39
CA PHE A 782 38.69 -2.14 -42.81
C PHE A 782 38.83 -3.59 -42.32
N ASP A 783 38.57 -3.84 -41.02
CA ASP A 783 38.64 -5.18 -40.44
C ASP A 783 37.62 -6.13 -41.05
N LEU A 784 36.40 -5.66 -41.38
CA LEU A 784 35.41 -6.45 -42.09
C LEU A 784 35.90 -6.83 -43.49
N MET A 785 36.51 -5.90 -44.23
CA MET A 785 37.05 -6.18 -45.57
C MET A 785 38.14 -7.24 -45.51
N GLU A 786 39.08 -7.12 -44.56
CA GLU A 786 40.21 -8.05 -44.43
C GLU A 786 39.78 -9.45 -43.92
N ASN A 787 38.72 -9.52 -43.11
CA ASN A 787 38.28 -10.77 -42.48
C ASN A 787 37.03 -11.40 -43.14
N ASN A 788 36.49 -10.79 -44.20
CA ASN A 788 35.34 -11.30 -44.95
C ASN A 788 35.53 -11.10 -46.47
N ASP A 789 35.80 -12.19 -47.19
CA ASP A 789 36.09 -12.19 -48.64
C ASP A 789 34.84 -11.98 -49.54
N SER A 790 33.73 -11.47 -49.02
CA SER A 790 32.51 -11.27 -49.83
C SER A 790 32.60 -10.00 -50.69
N GLU A 791 31.95 -10.01 -51.86
CA GLU A 791 31.80 -8.78 -52.67
C GLU A 791 31.04 -7.68 -51.89
N GLU A 792 30.22 -8.08 -50.91
CA GLU A 792 29.40 -7.17 -50.13
C GLU A 792 30.20 -6.42 -49.05
N SER A 793 31.14 -7.07 -48.37
CA SER A 793 32.04 -6.42 -47.41
C SER A 793 32.95 -5.40 -48.11
N TYR A 794 33.53 -5.76 -49.26
CA TYR A 794 34.32 -4.83 -50.06
C TYR A 794 33.48 -3.64 -50.56
N ALA A 795 32.23 -3.88 -51.00
CA ALA A 795 31.34 -2.80 -51.42
C ALA A 795 30.97 -1.83 -50.27
N LEU A 796 30.80 -2.33 -49.03
CA LEU A 796 30.57 -1.49 -47.85
C LEU A 796 31.79 -0.62 -47.54
N TYR A 797 33.01 -1.16 -47.64
CA TYR A 797 34.25 -0.41 -47.43
C TYR A 797 34.45 0.68 -48.50
N ILE A 798 34.28 0.34 -49.79
CA ILE A 798 34.37 1.34 -50.87
C ILE A 798 33.32 2.44 -50.72
N LYS A 799 32.08 2.09 -50.34
CA LYS A 799 31.03 3.08 -50.07
C LYS A 799 31.44 4.04 -48.95
N TYR A 800 32.00 3.51 -47.87
CA TYR A 800 32.49 4.32 -46.77
C TYR A 800 33.62 5.26 -47.16
N LEU A 801 34.61 4.77 -47.94
CA LEU A 801 35.66 5.63 -48.48
C LEU A 801 35.08 6.74 -49.36
N ILE A 802 34.06 6.46 -50.18
CA ILE A 802 33.39 7.50 -50.99
C ILE A 802 32.72 8.56 -50.10
N ASP A 803 32.05 8.13 -49.04
CA ASP A 803 31.25 9.01 -48.18
C ASP A 803 32.13 9.86 -47.23
N PHE A 804 33.27 9.33 -46.78
CA PHE A 804 34.07 9.96 -45.71
C PHE A 804 35.56 10.22 -46.05
N HIS A 805 36.16 9.46 -46.97
CA HIS A 805 37.59 9.58 -47.36
C HIS A 805 37.79 9.51 -48.89
N PRO A 806 37.14 10.37 -49.68
CA PRO A 806 37.04 10.24 -51.14
C PRO A 806 38.40 10.27 -51.86
N GLU A 807 39.42 10.86 -51.26
CA GLU A 807 40.80 10.87 -51.75
C GLU A 807 41.46 9.47 -51.76
N SER A 808 41.08 8.59 -50.83
CA SER A 808 41.66 7.25 -50.66
C SER A 808 41.04 6.20 -51.61
N VAL A 809 39.87 6.50 -52.19
CA VAL A 809 39.13 5.60 -53.10
C VAL A 809 39.93 5.25 -54.37
N ILE A 810 40.72 6.18 -54.89
CA ILE A 810 41.49 5.99 -56.12
C ILE A 810 42.71 5.09 -55.90
N GLU A 811 43.23 5.01 -54.66
CA GLU A 811 44.37 4.16 -54.32
C GLU A 811 43.95 2.70 -54.05
N GLU A 812 42.69 2.48 -53.65
CA GLU A 812 42.11 1.16 -53.32
C GLU A 812 41.48 0.42 -54.52
N LEU A 813 41.02 1.15 -55.55
CA LEU A 813 40.42 0.60 -56.79
C LEU A 813 41.46 0.34 -57.89
#